data_AF-M5J7L5-F1
#
_entry.id   AF-M5J7L5-F1
#
_cell.length_a   1.000
_cell.length_b   1.000
_cell.length_c   1.000
_cell.angle_alpha   90.00
_cell.angle_beta   90.00
_cell.angle_gamma   90.00
#
_symmetry.space_group_name_H-M   'P 1'
#
loop_
_entity.id
_entity.type
_entity.pdbx_description
1 polymer ?
#
loop_
_entity_poly.entity_id
_entity_poly.type
_entity_poly.pdbx_seq_one_letter_code
_entity_poly.pdbx_strand_id
1 'polypeptide(L)'
;MRYLFLTYGAPGSGKSTFIQNNHLEKYTVATDNVRELAGSFQTRLEADELNGYAIASANETFVWQTVYKMVEHRMQAGITTFVDGTHLYRGAFREYRKLARKYHYQIIVVDFMRALYEKCHHDPQAMIAKLAQRDKQRKKQQQRFVGQQVISKYIDRYFQMKNDALQELKVISPEDCQHLIRTTLTNVSYQDFNRFERIKIIGDIHGEHTGLQEIFADHQRGTAYIFCGDILDRGTQNLAVLEFINRLKGNNLFFIRGNHEDRIDKYLTTGKLNGQFGRHTYPQLLEQVGSKEQLDNLLADYIKRLVPYVAFTFGKKNNIPQRYFVSHAGIEPALWTNDQFSLYLTEERSFTLGIAPDPYARNVDELWNQTSPADDVVQLHGHRNNFNVALTQYTTIYNLTADNELRYVTLTNKKGTNNQVCCTPYALKRQDLPNFVEQLQRDPDIRQVELTSVIIANNFTREVFNNNRWTPNTTNARGLFTRENEIVGRGFKKFFNVGQTPEARIENVGFPARIYRKYNGFLAIAFWDHAVNHVRAFTKGGSQRYAEIIQRAFAVNQTNDQLKQYYAQSVNQQTSVLFEIIDVQNNEHIVDYSTSGKDYLAIPLAIINNDEKGRVRLDRMDQYSELWSSLGTYHVANNLTELTTYIEQDRQANPHEEGVVIYGQNMMLKVKYPYYLKARELRTALKMKKKRKHWVYGAKEWYKAVKQLEKEQGAPISFNPKLPLELEKKLH
;
A
#
# COMPACT_ATOMS: atom_id res chain seq x y z
N MET A 1 17.04 -15.04 -4.88
CA MET A 1 18.03 -14.66 -5.93
C MET A 1 17.28 -14.45 -7.23
N ARG A 2 17.63 -13.43 -8.01
CA ARG A 2 16.97 -13.05 -9.27
C ARG A 2 17.77 -13.61 -10.46
N TYR A 3 17.18 -14.48 -11.28
CA TYR A 3 17.86 -15.15 -12.39
C TYR A 3 17.32 -14.77 -13.77
N LEU A 4 18.24 -14.55 -14.71
CA LEU A 4 17.96 -14.40 -16.14
C LEU A 4 18.67 -15.52 -16.90
N PHE A 5 17.89 -16.45 -17.46
CA PHE A 5 18.39 -17.56 -18.26
C PHE A 5 18.33 -17.21 -19.74
N LEU A 6 19.45 -17.35 -20.45
CA LEU A 6 19.55 -17.08 -21.88
C LEU A 6 19.90 -18.38 -22.60
N THR A 7 19.08 -18.81 -23.55
CA THR A 7 19.43 -19.97 -24.37
C THR A 7 20.50 -19.58 -25.41
N TYR A 8 21.48 -20.45 -25.66
CA TYR A 8 22.57 -20.17 -26.61
C TYR A 8 22.72 -21.36 -27.57
N GLY A 9 22.50 -21.12 -28.86
CA GLY A 9 22.68 -22.16 -29.88
C GLY A 9 21.85 -21.99 -31.16
N ALA A 10 22.25 -22.72 -32.21
CA ALA A 10 21.64 -22.65 -33.54
C ALA A 10 20.18 -23.17 -33.58
N PRO A 11 19.38 -22.82 -34.60
CA PRO A 11 18.09 -23.49 -34.85
C PRO A 11 18.23 -25.02 -34.87
N GLY A 12 17.27 -25.75 -34.29
CA GLY A 12 17.31 -27.22 -34.20
C GLY A 12 18.18 -27.79 -33.06
N SER A 13 18.86 -26.96 -32.27
CA SER A 13 19.74 -27.42 -31.18
C SER A 13 18.99 -27.98 -29.96
N GLY A 14 17.67 -27.78 -29.86
CA GLY A 14 16.83 -28.30 -28.77
C GLY A 14 16.39 -27.28 -27.72
N LYS A 15 16.65 -25.97 -27.92
CA LYS A 15 16.30 -24.89 -26.98
C LYS A 15 14.81 -24.88 -26.60
N SER A 16 13.92 -24.73 -27.58
CA SER A 16 12.49 -24.65 -27.32
C SER A 16 11.93 -25.97 -26.76
N THR A 17 12.48 -27.12 -27.20
CA THR A 17 12.14 -28.44 -26.63
C THR A 17 12.54 -28.55 -25.17
N PHE A 18 13.69 -28.00 -24.77
CA PHE A 18 14.11 -27.96 -23.37
C PHE A 18 13.16 -27.11 -22.52
N ILE A 19 12.72 -25.95 -23.02
CA ILE A 19 11.73 -25.12 -22.34
C ILE A 19 10.42 -25.88 -22.14
N GLN A 20 9.92 -26.56 -23.18
CA GLN A 20 8.69 -27.35 -23.13
C GLN A 20 8.78 -28.54 -22.17
N ASN A 21 9.86 -29.33 -22.26
CA ASN A 21 10.04 -30.52 -21.43
C ASN A 21 10.22 -30.22 -19.93
N ASN A 22 10.51 -28.97 -19.57
CA ASN A 22 10.63 -28.53 -18.19
C ASN A 22 9.48 -27.60 -17.76
N HIS A 23 8.42 -27.47 -18.57
CA HIS A 23 7.23 -26.64 -18.29
C HIS A 23 7.54 -25.15 -18.01
N LEU A 24 8.51 -24.59 -18.74
CA LEU A 24 9.02 -23.23 -18.54
C LEU A 24 8.39 -22.18 -19.46
N GLU A 25 7.39 -22.55 -20.28
CA GLU A 25 6.82 -21.68 -21.31
C GLU A 25 6.26 -20.37 -20.73
N LYS A 26 5.57 -20.44 -19.59
CA LYS A 26 5.02 -19.26 -18.89
C LYS A 26 6.08 -18.29 -18.36
N TYR A 27 7.32 -18.78 -18.22
CA TYR A 27 8.45 -18.02 -17.70
C TYR A 27 9.41 -17.55 -18.81
N THR A 28 9.08 -17.87 -20.06
CA THR A 28 9.97 -17.67 -21.21
C THR A 28 9.48 -16.56 -22.13
N VAL A 29 10.37 -15.60 -22.41
CA VAL A 29 10.21 -14.65 -23.52
C VAL A 29 10.87 -15.27 -24.76
N ALA A 30 10.07 -15.91 -25.62
CA ALA A 30 10.57 -16.54 -26.84
C ALA A 30 10.59 -15.56 -28.01
N THR A 31 11.76 -15.36 -28.61
CA THR A 31 11.95 -14.43 -29.72
C THR A 31 11.06 -14.78 -30.92
N ASP A 32 10.88 -16.06 -31.21
CA ASP A 32 10.03 -16.53 -32.32
C ASP A 32 8.55 -16.22 -32.09
N ASN A 33 8.05 -16.35 -30.85
CA ASN A 33 6.66 -15.98 -30.53
C ASN A 33 6.42 -14.48 -30.72
N VAL A 34 7.39 -13.63 -30.35
CA VAL A 34 7.29 -12.18 -30.57
C VAL A 34 7.32 -11.85 -32.07
N ARG A 35 8.12 -12.58 -32.86
CA ARG A 35 8.14 -12.41 -34.33
C ARG A 35 6.79 -12.76 -34.94
N GLU A 36 6.15 -13.84 -34.51
CA GLU A 36 4.81 -14.25 -34.98
C GLU A 36 3.73 -13.22 -34.62
N LEU A 37 3.81 -12.58 -33.45
CA LEU A 37 2.88 -11.52 -33.05
C LEU A 37 3.13 -10.19 -33.79
N ALA A 38 4.38 -9.91 -34.18
CA ALA A 38 4.78 -8.64 -34.78
C ALA A 38 4.49 -8.54 -36.28
N GLY A 39 4.14 -9.62 -36.98
CA GLY A 39 3.84 -9.59 -38.41
C GLY A 39 3.31 -10.92 -38.95
N SER A 40 2.79 -10.89 -40.17
CA SER A 40 2.34 -12.10 -40.86
C SER A 40 3.51 -12.88 -41.47
N PHE A 41 3.34 -14.20 -41.60
CA PHE A 41 4.28 -15.04 -42.34
C PHE A 41 4.46 -14.50 -43.77
N GLN A 42 5.71 -14.31 -44.22
CA GLN A 42 5.97 -14.11 -45.65
C GLN A 42 6.18 -15.48 -46.28
N THR A 43 5.43 -15.77 -47.34
CA THR A 43 5.61 -16.97 -48.14
C THR A 43 6.86 -16.80 -48.98
N ARG A 44 7.79 -17.76 -48.92
CA ARG A 44 9.01 -17.74 -49.74
C ARG A 44 8.99 -18.93 -50.67
N LEU A 45 9.14 -18.67 -51.96
CA LEU A 45 9.35 -19.70 -52.96
C LEU A 45 10.81 -20.13 -52.93
N GLU A 46 11.05 -21.41 -52.69
CA GLU A 46 12.35 -22.06 -52.94
C GLU A 46 12.11 -23.34 -53.76
N ALA A 47 12.76 -23.43 -54.93
CA ALA A 47 12.70 -24.58 -55.83
C ALA A 47 11.27 -25.12 -56.08
N ASP A 48 10.38 -24.24 -56.52
CA ASP A 48 8.99 -24.52 -56.91
C ASP A 48 8.04 -25.02 -55.79
N GLU A 49 8.51 -25.09 -54.53
CA GLU A 49 7.67 -25.30 -53.34
C GLU A 49 7.37 -23.97 -52.63
N LEU A 50 6.10 -23.72 -52.31
CA LEU A 50 5.69 -22.68 -51.36
C LEU A 50 6.16 -23.07 -49.95
N ASN A 51 7.29 -22.52 -49.50
CA ASN A 51 7.73 -22.64 -48.12
C ASN A 51 7.04 -21.56 -47.27
N GLY A 52 6.11 -21.98 -46.43
CA GLY A 52 5.35 -21.11 -45.53
C GLY A 52 6.13 -20.59 -44.33
N TYR A 53 7.43 -20.32 -44.40
CA TYR A 53 8.20 -19.76 -43.27
C TYR A 53 9.37 -18.90 -43.76
N ALA A 54 9.10 -17.68 -44.25
CA ALA A 54 10.10 -16.62 -44.21
C ALA A 54 9.64 -15.52 -43.24
N ILE A 55 10.45 -15.29 -42.23
CA ILE A 55 10.26 -14.22 -41.27
C ILE A 55 10.63 -12.92 -41.98
N ALA A 56 9.68 -11.97 -42.05
CA ALA A 56 9.94 -10.65 -42.63
C ALA A 56 11.07 -9.94 -41.85
N SER A 57 12.17 -9.64 -42.53
CA SER A 57 13.31 -8.90 -41.94
C SER A 57 12.97 -7.46 -41.56
N ALA A 58 11.84 -6.93 -42.04
CA ALA A 58 11.40 -5.54 -41.82
C ALA A 58 11.12 -5.21 -40.33
N ASN A 59 10.82 -6.21 -39.50
CA ASN A 59 10.39 -5.99 -38.11
C ASN A 59 11.44 -6.40 -37.06
N GLU A 60 12.66 -6.83 -37.44
CA GLU A 60 13.63 -7.41 -36.50
C GLU A 60 14.04 -6.40 -35.39
N THR A 61 14.20 -5.12 -35.72
CA THR A 61 14.45 -4.06 -34.72
C THR A 61 13.30 -3.92 -33.73
N PHE A 62 12.05 -3.91 -34.21
CA PHE A 62 10.86 -3.82 -33.37
C PHE A 62 10.69 -5.05 -32.47
N VAL A 63 10.96 -6.25 -33.01
CA VAL A 63 10.92 -7.53 -32.27
C VAL A 63 11.90 -7.48 -31.10
N TRP A 64 13.17 -7.16 -31.33
CA TRP A 64 14.16 -7.11 -30.25
C TRP A 64 13.87 -6.01 -29.23
N GLN A 65 13.41 -4.83 -29.67
CA GLN A 65 12.95 -3.78 -28.74
C GLN A 65 11.80 -4.28 -27.86
N THR A 66 10.88 -5.06 -28.43
CA THR A 66 9.76 -5.64 -27.70
C THR A 66 10.22 -6.71 -26.72
N VAL A 67 11.13 -7.60 -27.13
CA VAL A 67 11.76 -8.61 -26.26
C VAL A 67 12.46 -7.94 -25.07
N TYR A 68 13.28 -6.93 -25.30
CA TYR A 68 13.97 -6.22 -24.22
C TYR A 68 13.00 -5.50 -23.28
N LYS A 69 11.92 -4.89 -23.79
CA LYS A 69 10.88 -4.28 -22.96
C LYS A 69 10.15 -5.32 -22.10
N MET A 70 9.82 -6.48 -22.65
CA MET A 70 9.20 -7.59 -21.91
C MET A 70 10.15 -8.12 -20.81
N VAL A 71 11.42 -8.33 -21.15
CA VAL A 71 12.45 -8.76 -20.20
C VAL A 71 12.64 -7.72 -19.10
N GLU A 72 12.77 -6.43 -19.44
CA GLU A 72 12.88 -5.34 -18.47
C GLU A 72 11.66 -5.28 -17.53
N HIS A 73 10.43 -5.38 -18.07
CA HIS A 73 9.22 -5.38 -17.25
C HIS A 73 9.19 -6.57 -16.26
N ARG A 74 9.58 -7.76 -16.70
CA ARG A 74 9.67 -8.94 -15.82
C ARG A 74 10.76 -8.78 -14.76
N MET A 75 11.90 -8.18 -15.13
CA MET A 75 13.00 -7.89 -14.22
C MET A 75 12.64 -6.83 -13.17
N GLN A 76 11.88 -5.81 -13.55
CA GLN A 76 11.32 -4.82 -12.63
C GLN A 76 10.43 -5.45 -11.56
N ALA A 77 9.74 -6.55 -11.89
CA ALA A 77 8.88 -7.29 -10.97
C ALA A 77 9.62 -8.40 -10.19
N GLY A 78 10.95 -8.52 -10.32
CA GLY A 78 11.71 -9.56 -9.63
C GLY A 78 11.47 -10.98 -10.14
N ILE A 79 10.87 -11.13 -11.33
CA ILE A 79 10.49 -12.43 -11.90
C ILE A 79 11.69 -13.13 -12.54
N THR A 80 11.95 -14.39 -12.17
CA THR A 80 12.89 -15.26 -12.88
C THR A 80 12.44 -15.43 -14.33
N THR A 81 13.34 -15.14 -15.28
CA THR A 81 12.98 -15.07 -16.71
C THR A 81 13.91 -15.90 -17.57
N PHE A 82 13.34 -16.71 -18.46
CA PHE A 82 14.04 -17.36 -19.55
C PHE A 82 13.86 -16.54 -20.82
N VAL A 83 14.90 -16.44 -21.65
CA VAL A 83 14.82 -15.81 -22.97
C VAL A 83 15.24 -16.83 -24.01
N ASP A 84 14.27 -17.29 -24.82
CA ASP A 84 14.54 -18.24 -25.89
C ASP A 84 14.92 -17.51 -27.18
N GLY A 85 16.21 -17.57 -27.50
CA GLY A 85 16.80 -17.00 -28.71
C GLY A 85 18.06 -17.74 -29.12
N THR A 86 18.55 -17.49 -30.32
CA THR A 86 19.82 -18.10 -30.75
C THR A 86 21.02 -17.48 -30.03
N HIS A 87 20.96 -16.16 -29.76
CA HIS A 87 22.02 -15.35 -29.15
C HIS A 87 23.41 -15.47 -29.84
N LEU A 88 23.42 -15.87 -31.11
CA LEU A 88 24.60 -16.06 -31.97
C LEU A 88 24.78 -14.84 -32.89
N TYR A 89 25.05 -13.68 -32.29
CA TYR A 89 25.42 -12.45 -32.99
C TYR A 89 26.26 -11.53 -32.10
N ARG A 90 27.02 -10.62 -32.73
CA ARG A 90 27.89 -9.68 -32.00
C ARG A 90 27.04 -8.75 -31.11
N GLY A 91 27.39 -8.67 -29.83
CA GLY A 91 26.69 -7.81 -28.87
C GLY A 91 25.39 -8.39 -28.29
N ALA A 92 25.08 -9.68 -28.54
CA ALA A 92 23.85 -10.34 -28.06
C ALA A 92 23.58 -10.19 -26.56
N PHE A 93 24.63 -10.07 -25.74
CA PHE A 93 24.51 -9.99 -24.29
C PHE A 93 24.54 -8.55 -23.72
N ARG A 94 24.76 -7.53 -24.56
CA ARG A 94 25.01 -6.15 -24.10
C ARG A 94 23.81 -5.58 -23.34
N GLU A 95 22.62 -5.63 -23.92
CA GLU A 95 21.41 -5.09 -23.27
C GLU A 95 21.02 -5.93 -22.05
N TYR A 96 21.15 -7.27 -22.10
CA TYR A 96 20.91 -8.10 -20.93
C TYR A 96 21.85 -7.77 -19.76
N ARG A 97 23.15 -7.53 -20.01
CA ARG A 97 24.09 -7.09 -18.98
C ARG A 97 23.68 -5.75 -18.37
N LYS A 98 23.24 -4.79 -19.19
CA LYS A 98 22.73 -3.49 -18.72
C LYS A 98 21.51 -3.67 -17.80
N LEU A 99 20.52 -4.46 -18.23
CA LEU A 99 19.34 -4.74 -17.44
C LEU A 99 19.68 -5.52 -16.16
N ALA A 100 20.58 -6.50 -16.25
CA ALA A 100 20.97 -7.32 -15.11
C ALA A 100 21.70 -6.51 -14.03
N ARG A 101 22.57 -5.57 -14.42
CA ARG A 101 23.16 -4.61 -13.48
C ARG A 101 22.10 -3.69 -12.87
N LYS A 102 21.19 -3.18 -13.69
CA LYS A 102 20.12 -2.25 -13.28
C LYS A 102 19.16 -2.87 -12.25
N TYR A 103 18.82 -4.16 -12.40
CA TYR A 103 17.83 -4.83 -11.54
C TYR A 103 18.42 -5.93 -10.65
N HIS A 104 19.75 -6.00 -10.55
CA HIS A 104 20.48 -6.97 -9.71
C HIS A 104 20.18 -8.44 -10.03
N TYR A 105 20.22 -8.82 -11.31
CA TYR A 105 20.02 -10.19 -11.79
C TYR A 105 21.34 -10.90 -12.06
N GLN A 106 21.39 -12.20 -11.76
CA GLN A 106 22.44 -13.09 -12.25
C GLN A 106 22.05 -13.65 -13.62
N ILE A 107 22.93 -13.47 -14.61
CA ILE A 107 22.76 -14.04 -15.95
C ILE A 107 23.36 -15.45 -15.99
N ILE A 108 22.58 -16.41 -16.49
CA ILE A 108 23.01 -17.78 -16.76
C ILE A 108 22.77 -18.07 -18.25
N VAL A 109 23.82 -18.49 -18.96
CA VAL A 109 23.73 -18.88 -20.37
C VAL A 109 23.68 -20.40 -20.45
N VAL A 110 22.68 -20.93 -21.14
CA VAL A 110 22.51 -22.38 -21.35
C VAL A 110 23.00 -22.72 -22.76
N ASP A 111 24.15 -23.39 -22.86
CA ASP A 111 24.78 -23.72 -24.15
C ASP A 111 24.28 -25.07 -24.69
N PHE A 112 23.51 -25.05 -25.78
CA PHE A 112 22.95 -26.22 -26.43
C PHE A 112 23.85 -26.82 -27.52
N MET A 113 24.98 -26.21 -27.81
CA MET A 113 25.86 -26.58 -28.92
C MET A 113 27.08 -27.35 -28.44
N ARG A 114 27.59 -27.09 -27.22
CA ARG A 114 28.80 -27.77 -26.70
C ARG A 114 28.65 -29.29 -26.63
N ALA A 115 27.64 -29.80 -25.93
CA ALA A 115 27.38 -31.24 -25.84
C ALA A 115 27.02 -31.86 -27.20
N LEU A 116 26.43 -31.08 -28.11
CA LEU A 116 26.16 -31.53 -29.47
C LEU A 116 27.46 -31.69 -30.28
N TYR A 117 28.39 -30.75 -30.13
CA TYR A 117 29.71 -30.79 -30.78
C TYR A 117 30.53 -32.00 -30.32
N GLU A 118 30.53 -32.29 -29.02
CA GLU A 118 31.16 -33.49 -28.44
C GLU A 118 30.53 -34.78 -29.01
N LYS A 119 29.19 -34.87 -29.05
CA LYS A 119 28.45 -36.00 -29.66
C LYS A 119 28.64 -36.14 -31.17
N CYS A 120 29.12 -35.11 -31.84
CA CYS A 120 29.46 -35.10 -33.26
C CYS A 120 30.97 -35.29 -33.47
N HIS A 121 31.69 -35.83 -32.48
CA HIS A 121 33.13 -36.09 -32.54
C HIS A 121 33.97 -34.86 -32.91
N HIS A 122 33.55 -33.68 -32.46
CA HIS A 122 34.21 -32.41 -32.76
C HIS A 122 34.23 -32.03 -34.25
N ASP A 123 33.30 -32.57 -35.05
CA ASP A 123 33.13 -32.22 -36.47
C ASP A 123 31.96 -31.22 -36.69
N PRO A 124 32.25 -29.98 -37.15
CA PRO A 124 31.22 -29.01 -37.52
C PRO A 124 30.29 -29.49 -38.64
N GLN A 125 30.77 -30.28 -39.61
CA GLN A 125 29.94 -30.76 -40.72
C GLN A 125 28.91 -31.79 -40.23
N ALA A 126 29.32 -32.72 -39.37
CA ALA A 126 28.40 -33.62 -38.67
C ALA A 126 27.33 -32.85 -37.85
N MET A 127 27.69 -31.72 -37.23
CA MET A 127 26.69 -30.87 -36.56
C MET A 127 25.68 -30.25 -37.55
N ILE A 128 26.16 -29.71 -38.68
CA ILE A 128 25.28 -29.15 -39.74
C ILE A 128 24.30 -30.22 -40.20
N ALA A 129 24.79 -31.42 -40.53
CA ALA A 129 23.96 -32.53 -41.01
C ALA A 129 22.88 -32.91 -39.99
N LYS A 130 23.26 -33.04 -38.71
CA LYS A 130 22.34 -33.42 -37.62
C LYS A 130 21.28 -32.35 -37.34
N LEU A 131 21.66 -31.07 -37.34
CA LEU A 131 20.73 -29.96 -37.17
C LEU A 131 19.80 -29.80 -38.38
N ALA A 132 20.31 -29.98 -39.60
CA ALA A 132 19.50 -29.95 -40.82
C ALA A 132 18.47 -31.10 -40.87
N GLN A 133 18.85 -32.30 -40.39
CA GLN A 133 17.91 -33.41 -40.24
C GLN A 133 16.78 -33.06 -39.26
N ARG A 134 17.10 -32.46 -38.12
CA ARG A 134 16.10 -31.99 -37.14
C ARG A 134 15.22 -30.87 -37.70
N ASP A 135 15.78 -29.97 -38.49
CA ASP A 135 15.03 -28.89 -39.13
C ASP A 135 14.00 -29.41 -40.16
N LYS A 136 14.36 -30.46 -40.93
CA LYS A 136 13.41 -31.16 -41.81
C LYS A 136 12.26 -31.82 -41.04
N GLN A 137 12.52 -32.36 -39.85
CA GLN A 137 11.47 -32.92 -38.99
C GLN A 137 10.53 -31.82 -38.46
N ARG A 138 11.07 -30.64 -38.11
CA ARG A 138 10.27 -29.47 -37.69
C ARG A 138 9.38 -28.94 -38.82
N LYS A 139 9.83 -28.96 -40.08
CA LYS A 139 9.00 -28.62 -41.26
C LYS A 139 7.74 -29.49 -41.30
N LYS A 140 7.87 -30.79 -41.01
CA LYS A 140 6.74 -31.73 -41.04
C LYS A 140 5.79 -31.57 -39.86
N GLN A 141 6.30 -31.28 -38.66
CA GLN A 141 5.51 -31.31 -37.43
C GLN A 141 4.93 -29.96 -37.00
N GLN A 142 5.63 -28.87 -37.31
CA GLN A 142 5.33 -27.51 -36.81
C GLN A 142 5.24 -26.50 -37.96
N GLN A 143 5.32 -26.97 -39.20
CA GLN A 143 5.48 -26.17 -40.42
C GLN A 143 6.74 -25.28 -40.46
N ARG A 144 7.53 -25.17 -39.39
CA ARG A 144 8.76 -24.36 -39.26
C ARG A 144 9.94 -24.95 -40.03
N PHE A 145 10.56 -24.17 -40.93
CA PHE A 145 11.77 -24.56 -41.68
C PHE A 145 12.74 -23.37 -41.85
N VAL A 146 14.03 -23.61 -41.67
CA VAL A 146 15.08 -22.56 -41.73
C VAL A 146 16.10 -22.83 -42.83
N GLY A 147 16.40 -24.11 -43.11
CA GLY A 147 17.27 -24.53 -44.21
C GLY A 147 18.75 -24.67 -43.82
N GLN A 148 19.45 -25.58 -44.51
CA GLN A 148 20.83 -25.99 -44.19
C GLN A 148 21.85 -24.84 -44.31
N GLN A 149 21.70 -23.96 -45.30
CA GLN A 149 22.60 -22.82 -45.49
C GLN A 149 22.55 -21.84 -44.32
N VAL A 150 21.37 -21.61 -43.75
CA VAL A 150 21.19 -20.74 -42.59
C VAL A 150 21.76 -21.41 -41.34
N ILE A 151 21.56 -22.72 -41.16
CA ILE A 151 22.16 -23.49 -40.07
C ILE A 151 23.68 -23.41 -40.09
N SER A 152 24.31 -23.56 -41.27
CA SER A 152 25.76 -23.40 -41.44
C SER A 152 26.23 -22.05 -40.91
N LYS A 153 25.58 -20.95 -41.30
CA LYS A 153 25.91 -19.59 -40.82
C LYS A 153 25.84 -19.47 -39.30
N TYR A 154 24.88 -20.12 -38.65
CA TYR A 154 24.77 -20.11 -37.18
C TYR A 154 25.89 -20.91 -36.51
N ILE A 155 26.33 -22.01 -37.12
CA ILE A 155 27.46 -22.79 -36.61
C ILE A 155 28.76 -22.01 -36.75
N ASP A 156 28.99 -21.35 -37.89
CA ASP A 156 30.15 -20.48 -38.08
C ASP A 156 30.21 -19.39 -37.00
N ARG A 157 29.09 -18.73 -36.73
CA ARG A 157 28.98 -17.72 -35.66
C ARG A 157 29.27 -18.30 -34.27
N TYR A 158 28.82 -19.53 -33.97
CA TYR A 158 29.09 -20.19 -32.68
C TYR A 158 30.59 -20.35 -32.45
N PHE A 159 31.34 -20.82 -33.45
CA PHE A 159 32.79 -20.97 -33.34
C PHE A 159 33.53 -19.64 -33.35
N GLN A 160 33.05 -18.63 -34.08
CA GLN A 160 33.61 -17.27 -34.06
C GLN A 160 33.43 -16.56 -32.71
N MET A 161 32.36 -16.87 -31.97
CA MET A 161 32.03 -16.23 -30.69
C MET A 161 32.67 -16.88 -29.46
N LYS A 162 33.44 -17.96 -29.63
CA LYS A 162 33.72 -18.95 -28.58
C LYS A 162 34.55 -18.46 -27.38
N ASN A 163 35.07 -17.23 -27.36
CA ASN A 163 35.87 -16.70 -26.23
C ASN A 163 35.46 -15.31 -25.74
N ASP A 164 35.37 -14.28 -26.59
CA ASP A 164 35.26 -12.89 -26.08
C ASP A 164 33.86 -12.51 -25.55
N ALA A 165 32.79 -13.12 -26.08
CA ALA A 165 31.43 -12.72 -25.73
C ALA A 165 30.93 -13.33 -24.40
N LEU A 166 31.52 -14.43 -23.95
CA LEU A 166 31.01 -15.27 -22.85
C LEU A 166 31.90 -15.29 -21.60
N GLN A 167 33.12 -14.75 -21.64
CA GLN A 167 34.15 -14.84 -20.58
C GLN A 167 33.68 -14.43 -19.16
N GLU A 168 32.70 -13.54 -19.06
CA GLU A 168 32.19 -13.03 -17.77
C GLU A 168 30.83 -13.62 -17.36
N LEU A 169 30.28 -14.56 -18.13
CA LEU A 169 28.96 -15.13 -17.89
C LEU A 169 29.07 -16.57 -17.38
N LYS A 170 28.16 -16.95 -16.46
CA LYS A 170 28.02 -18.35 -16.04
C LYS A 170 27.39 -19.13 -17.19
N VAL A 171 28.19 -19.91 -17.90
CA VAL A 171 27.73 -20.81 -18.97
C VAL A 171 27.59 -22.23 -18.42
N ILE A 172 26.44 -22.85 -18.62
CA ILE A 172 26.14 -24.21 -18.15
C ILE A 172 25.52 -25.06 -19.25
N SER A 173 25.59 -26.39 -19.10
CA SER A 173 24.92 -27.33 -20.00
C SER A 173 23.40 -27.35 -19.77
N PRO A 174 22.59 -27.86 -20.72
CA PRO A 174 21.16 -28.10 -20.50
C PRO A 174 20.90 -29.04 -19.32
N GLU A 175 21.76 -30.05 -19.12
CA GLU A 175 21.67 -31.01 -18.01
C GLU A 175 21.92 -30.32 -16.65
N ASP A 176 22.95 -29.48 -16.55
CA ASP A 176 23.23 -28.69 -15.34
C ASP A 176 22.12 -27.67 -15.08
N CYS A 177 21.57 -27.06 -16.14
CA CYS A 177 20.43 -26.16 -16.03
C CYS A 177 19.21 -26.89 -15.50
N GLN A 178 18.92 -28.10 -16.00
CA GLN A 178 17.83 -28.93 -15.49
C GLN A 178 18.04 -29.31 -14.02
N HIS A 179 19.26 -29.66 -13.63
CA HIS A 179 19.59 -29.90 -12.23
C HIS A 179 19.36 -28.64 -11.38
N LEU A 180 19.80 -27.47 -11.84
CA LEU A 180 19.56 -26.20 -11.17
C LEU A 180 18.06 -25.89 -11.06
N ILE A 181 17.28 -26.12 -12.12
CA ILE A 181 15.82 -25.95 -12.11
C ILE A 181 15.19 -26.88 -11.05
N ARG A 182 15.56 -28.17 -11.00
CA ARG A 182 14.98 -29.14 -10.05
C ARG A 182 15.43 -28.94 -8.60
N THR A 183 16.65 -28.50 -8.37
CA THR A 183 17.18 -28.32 -7.01
C THR A 183 16.91 -26.95 -6.45
N THR A 184 16.85 -25.93 -7.32
CA THR A 184 16.78 -24.53 -6.94
C THR A 184 15.48 -23.87 -7.40
N LEU A 185 14.84 -24.29 -8.48
CA LEU A 185 13.60 -23.66 -8.95
C LEU A 185 12.33 -24.46 -8.67
N THR A 186 12.38 -25.63 -8.04
CA THR A 186 11.16 -26.38 -7.65
C THR A 186 11.09 -26.69 -6.16
N ASN A 187 12.20 -26.57 -5.43
CA ASN A 187 12.26 -26.82 -3.99
C ASN A 187 12.97 -25.67 -3.27
N VAL A 188 12.56 -25.37 -2.05
CA VAL A 188 13.28 -24.42 -1.18
C VAL A 188 14.61 -25.02 -0.76
N SER A 189 15.71 -24.35 -1.11
CA SER A 189 17.05 -24.73 -0.64
C SER A 189 17.28 -24.17 0.76
N TYR A 190 17.51 -25.05 1.73
CA TYR A 190 17.81 -24.67 3.11
C TYR A 190 19.32 -24.63 3.35
N GLN A 191 19.82 -23.46 3.75
CA GLN A 191 21.20 -23.30 4.16
C GLN A 191 21.43 -23.93 5.55
N ASP A 192 22.57 -24.57 5.76
CA ASP A 192 22.94 -25.08 7.08
C ASP A 192 23.45 -23.94 7.97
N PHE A 193 22.64 -23.56 8.97
CA PHE A 193 22.99 -22.53 9.95
C PHE A 193 23.51 -23.11 11.26
N ASN A 194 23.72 -24.43 11.37
CA ASN A 194 24.32 -25.06 12.56
C ASN A 194 25.79 -24.62 12.80
N ARG A 195 26.40 -23.94 11.83
CA ARG A 195 27.68 -23.23 11.99
C ARG A 195 27.62 -22.02 12.93
N PHE A 196 26.42 -21.52 13.23
CA PHE A 196 26.19 -20.41 14.16
C PHE A 196 25.77 -20.96 15.52
N GLU A 197 26.11 -20.26 16.60
CA GLU A 197 25.65 -20.64 17.95
C GLU A 197 24.25 -20.05 18.24
N ARG A 198 23.94 -18.93 17.57
CA ARG A 198 22.74 -18.14 17.79
C ARG A 198 22.31 -17.43 16.51
N ILE A 199 21.00 -17.24 16.33
CA ILE A 199 20.45 -16.47 15.21
C ILE A 199 19.46 -15.45 15.80
N LYS A 200 19.66 -14.16 15.52
CA LYS A 200 18.69 -13.10 15.83
C LYS A 200 17.96 -12.71 14.54
N ILE A 201 16.63 -12.77 14.56
CA ILE A 201 15.74 -12.48 13.44
C ILE A 201 14.92 -11.25 13.83
N ILE A 202 15.15 -10.13 13.16
CA ILE A 202 14.67 -8.80 13.55
C ILE A 202 13.58 -8.38 12.56
N GLY A 203 12.41 -7.99 13.08
CA GLY A 203 11.28 -7.49 12.30
C GLY A 203 11.51 -6.10 11.71
N ASP A 204 10.42 -5.42 11.35
CA ASP A 204 10.47 -4.10 10.72
C ASP A 204 11.13 -3.07 11.64
N ILE A 205 12.26 -2.49 11.22
CA ILE A 205 13.00 -1.50 12.04
C ILE A 205 12.38 -0.12 11.91
N HIS A 206 11.95 0.27 10.71
CA HIS A 206 11.28 1.54 10.45
C HIS A 206 12.00 2.76 11.05
N GLY A 207 13.30 2.89 10.79
CA GLY A 207 14.07 4.04 11.24
C GLY A 207 14.32 4.12 12.75
N GLU A 208 14.08 3.06 13.52
CA GLU A 208 14.31 2.99 14.98
C GLU A 208 15.76 2.55 15.29
N HIS A 209 16.71 3.49 15.35
CA HIS A 209 18.11 3.16 15.65
C HIS A 209 18.33 2.77 17.11
N THR A 210 17.62 3.39 18.04
CA THR A 210 17.81 3.17 19.49
C THR A 210 17.43 1.73 19.89
N GLY A 211 16.25 1.27 19.50
CA GLY A 211 15.85 -0.14 19.71
C GLY A 211 16.77 -1.12 19.00
N LEU A 212 17.29 -0.77 17.81
CA LEU A 212 18.27 -1.60 17.11
C LEU A 212 19.59 -1.73 17.89
N GLN A 213 20.07 -0.64 18.52
CA GLN A 213 21.27 -0.69 19.37
C GLN A 213 21.07 -1.60 20.58
N GLU A 214 19.89 -1.63 21.19
CA GLU A 214 19.59 -2.55 22.30
C GLU A 214 19.69 -4.02 21.88
N ILE A 215 19.19 -4.37 20.68
CA ILE A 215 19.31 -5.74 20.14
C ILE A 215 20.79 -6.13 19.96
N PHE A 216 21.62 -5.16 19.56
CA PHE A 216 23.06 -5.34 19.34
C PHE A 216 23.92 -5.19 20.61
N ALA A 217 23.38 -4.69 21.72
CA ALA A 217 24.10 -4.58 22.99
C ALA A 217 24.57 -5.95 23.50
N ASP A 218 23.78 -6.99 23.25
CA ASP A 218 24.11 -8.40 23.50
C ASP A 218 24.62 -9.08 22.19
N HIS A 219 25.48 -8.40 21.43
CA HIS A 219 26.19 -9.03 20.32
C HIS A 219 27.25 -10.00 20.83
N GLN A 220 27.31 -11.20 20.23
CA GLN A 220 28.29 -12.23 20.58
C GLN A 220 28.86 -12.87 19.31
N ARG A 221 30.12 -13.28 19.36
CA ARG A 221 30.76 -14.05 18.29
C ARG A 221 29.92 -15.31 18.01
N GLY A 222 29.78 -15.69 16.74
CA GLY A 222 28.95 -16.84 16.34
C GLY A 222 27.45 -16.54 16.24
N THR A 223 27.03 -15.29 16.41
CA THR A 223 25.63 -14.87 16.18
C THR A 223 25.40 -14.51 14.71
N ALA A 224 24.38 -15.06 14.08
CA ALA A 224 23.86 -14.60 12.80
C ALA A 224 22.70 -13.61 13.00
N TYR A 225 22.56 -12.67 12.08
CA TYR A 225 21.50 -11.65 12.08
C TYR A 225 20.73 -11.72 10.76
N ILE A 226 19.41 -11.84 10.86
CA ILE A 226 18.48 -11.78 9.74
C ILE A 226 17.59 -10.56 9.96
N PHE A 227 17.59 -9.62 9.02
CA PHE A 227 16.74 -8.43 9.02
C PHE A 227 15.56 -8.68 8.07
N CYS A 228 14.32 -8.56 8.55
CA CYS A 228 13.12 -8.89 7.78
C CYS A 228 12.67 -7.83 6.76
N GLY A 229 13.42 -6.73 6.59
CA GLY A 229 13.10 -5.64 5.67
C GLY A 229 12.54 -4.41 6.38
N ASP A 230 12.06 -3.45 5.60
CA ASP A 230 11.45 -2.21 6.07
C ASP A 230 12.31 -1.51 7.13
N ILE A 231 13.60 -1.33 6.81
CA ILE A 231 14.55 -0.80 7.79
C ILE A 231 14.42 0.73 7.95
N LEU A 232 13.93 1.41 6.92
CA LEU A 232 13.70 2.85 6.86
C LEU A 232 12.18 3.15 6.84
N ASP A 233 11.87 4.44 6.71
CA ASP A 233 10.53 5.03 6.73
C ASP A 233 9.84 4.88 8.10
N ARG A 234 8.83 5.72 8.35
CA ARG A 234 8.02 5.83 9.60
C ARG A 234 8.73 6.36 10.85
N GLY A 235 9.93 5.93 11.23
CA GLY A 235 10.69 6.45 12.38
C GLY A 235 11.43 7.76 12.08
N THR A 236 12.17 8.31 13.05
CA THR A 236 12.89 9.59 12.88
C THR A 236 14.41 9.40 12.67
N GLN A 237 15.00 8.31 13.18
CA GLN A 237 16.45 8.01 13.10
C GLN A 237 16.87 7.28 11.80
N ASN A 238 16.26 7.60 10.65
CA ASN A 238 16.50 6.90 9.37
C ASN A 238 17.97 6.88 8.92
N LEU A 239 18.69 8.02 9.01
CA LEU A 239 20.09 8.08 8.61
C LEU A 239 20.97 7.21 9.50
N ALA A 240 20.77 7.27 10.83
CA ALA A 240 21.52 6.47 11.78
C ALA A 240 21.33 4.96 11.54
N VAL A 241 20.11 4.52 11.24
CA VAL A 241 19.85 3.13 10.82
C VAL A 241 20.59 2.80 9.52
N LEU A 242 20.48 3.62 8.47
CA LEU A 242 21.11 3.38 7.18
C LEU A 242 22.64 3.26 7.31
N GLU A 243 23.27 4.18 8.05
CA GLU A 243 24.70 4.16 8.33
C GLU A 243 25.12 2.96 9.17
N PHE A 244 24.33 2.60 10.18
CA PHE A 244 24.58 1.40 10.98
C PHE A 244 24.57 0.14 10.10
N ILE A 245 23.53 -0.07 9.31
CA ILE A 245 23.41 -1.24 8.43
C ILE A 245 24.55 -1.31 7.41
N ASN A 246 24.94 -0.18 6.80
CA ASN A 246 26.04 -0.14 5.84
C ASN A 246 27.42 -0.42 6.45
N ARG A 247 27.62 -0.07 7.72
CA ARG A 247 28.84 -0.38 8.47
C ARG A 247 28.98 -1.86 8.82
N LEU A 248 27.87 -2.61 9.00
CA LEU A 248 27.92 -4.03 9.34
C LEU A 248 28.55 -4.87 8.21
N LYS A 249 29.60 -5.63 8.53
CA LYS A 249 30.29 -6.57 7.63
C LYS A 249 30.33 -7.98 8.23
N GLY A 250 30.25 -9.01 7.37
CA GLY A 250 30.35 -10.42 7.78
C GLY A 250 29.43 -11.34 6.97
N ASN A 251 29.76 -12.63 6.93
CA ASN A 251 29.00 -13.68 6.23
C ASN A 251 27.82 -14.23 7.05
N ASN A 252 27.54 -13.60 8.19
CA ASN A 252 26.51 -13.92 9.17
C ASN A 252 25.38 -12.87 9.18
N LEU A 253 25.33 -12.00 8.17
CA LEU A 253 24.34 -10.92 8.03
C LEU A 253 23.48 -11.18 6.80
N PHE A 254 22.17 -11.22 6.99
CA PHE A 254 21.20 -11.48 5.94
C PHE A 254 20.15 -10.37 5.94
N PHE A 255 19.95 -9.72 4.80
CA PHE A 255 19.00 -8.61 4.67
C PHE A 255 17.89 -9.02 3.71
N ILE A 256 16.68 -9.12 4.23
CA ILE A 256 15.50 -9.42 3.43
C ILE A 256 14.94 -8.12 2.89
N ARG A 257 14.50 -8.14 1.64
CA ARG A 257 13.84 -7.01 0.99
C ARG A 257 12.46 -6.81 1.57
N GLY A 258 12.15 -5.58 2.00
CA GLY A 258 10.81 -5.16 2.36
C GLY A 258 10.12 -4.36 1.26
N ASN A 259 8.85 -4.02 1.49
CA ASN A 259 8.09 -3.23 0.50
C ASN A 259 8.49 -1.75 0.49
N HIS A 260 9.14 -1.26 1.55
CA HIS A 260 9.73 0.07 1.54
C HIS A 260 11.03 0.08 0.72
N GLU A 261 11.85 -0.96 0.80
CA GLU A 261 13.03 -1.11 -0.07
C GLU A 261 12.68 -1.15 -1.56
N ASP A 262 11.53 -1.71 -1.95
CA ASP A 262 11.06 -1.67 -3.34
C ASP A 262 10.86 -0.23 -3.87
N ARG A 263 10.49 0.70 -2.99
CA ARG A 263 10.36 2.13 -3.36
C ARG A 263 11.72 2.78 -3.56
N ILE A 264 12.70 2.41 -2.73
CA ILE A 264 14.09 2.87 -2.84
C ILE A 264 14.70 2.35 -4.14
N ASP A 265 14.58 1.04 -4.41
CA ASP A 265 15.09 0.42 -5.64
C ASP A 265 14.45 1.03 -6.90
N LYS A 266 13.14 1.30 -6.86
CA LYS A 266 12.44 2.02 -7.94
C LYS A 266 12.98 3.44 -8.13
N TYR A 267 13.27 4.16 -7.05
CA TYR A 267 13.88 5.48 -7.14
C TYR A 267 15.28 5.41 -7.76
N LEU A 268 16.16 4.52 -7.27
CA LEU A 268 17.52 4.35 -7.80
C LEU A 268 17.53 3.96 -9.29
N THR A 269 16.53 3.19 -9.74
CA THR A 269 16.44 2.71 -11.12
C THR A 269 15.72 3.64 -12.10
N THR A 270 14.80 4.51 -11.61
CA THR A 270 13.94 5.35 -12.46
C THR A 270 14.03 6.85 -12.18
N GLY A 271 14.67 7.25 -11.08
CA GLY A 271 14.69 8.62 -10.56
C GLY A 271 13.36 9.08 -9.95
N LYS A 272 12.33 8.23 -9.90
CA LYS A 272 10.98 8.61 -9.45
C LYS A 272 10.79 8.38 -7.96
N LEU A 273 10.69 9.46 -7.20
CA LEU A 273 10.27 9.46 -5.80
C LEU A 273 8.76 9.20 -5.69
N ASN A 274 8.37 8.27 -4.83
CA ASN A 274 6.96 7.89 -4.64
C ASN A 274 6.69 7.56 -3.16
N GLY A 275 5.41 7.68 -2.77
CA GLY A 275 4.94 7.29 -1.43
C GLY A 275 5.62 8.07 -0.30
N GLN A 276 5.64 7.47 0.89
CA GLN A 276 6.21 8.07 2.10
C GLN A 276 7.71 8.34 1.94
N PHE A 277 8.47 7.38 1.39
CA PHE A 277 9.89 7.54 1.10
C PHE A 277 10.16 8.83 0.31
N GLY A 278 9.43 9.05 -0.78
CA GLY A 278 9.64 10.23 -1.63
C GLY A 278 9.24 11.57 -1.00
N ARG A 279 8.23 11.57 -0.12
CA ARG A 279 7.67 12.80 0.47
C ARG A 279 8.37 13.22 1.77
N HIS A 280 8.89 12.27 2.54
CA HIS A 280 9.40 12.54 3.89
C HIS A 280 10.81 12.01 4.08
N THR A 281 11.02 10.71 3.92
CA THR A 281 12.29 10.07 4.27
C THR A 281 13.44 10.52 3.38
N TYR A 282 13.23 10.56 2.06
CA TYR A 282 14.27 10.99 1.12
C TYR A 282 14.68 12.46 1.33
N PRO A 283 13.75 13.44 1.43
CA PRO A 283 14.12 14.81 1.81
C PRO A 283 14.87 14.89 3.15
N GLN A 284 14.40 14.18 4.19
CA GLN A 284 15.07 14.14 5.50
C GLN A 284 16.51 13.63 5.37
N LEU A 285 16.71 12.51 4.66
CA LEU A 285 18.04 11.94 4.44
C LEU A 285 18.91 12.88 3.60
N LEU A 286 18.36 13.51 2.57
CA LEU A 286 19.11 14.41 1.69
C LEU A 286 19.58 15.66 2.44
N GLU A 287 18.73 16.21 3.31
CA GLU A 287 19.09 17.34 4.18
C GLU A 287 20.23 16.96 5.14
N GLN A 288 20.14 15.79 5.78
CA GLN A 288 21.15 15.34 6.75
C GLN A 288 22.48 14.94 6.08
N VAL A 289 22.44 14.34 4.90
CA VAL A 289 23.65 13.93 4.15
C VAL A 289 24.26 15.12 3.39
N GLY A 290 23.44 16.07 2.93
CA GLY A 290 23.89 17.27 2.20
C GLY A 290 24.29 17.04 0.74
N SER A 291 24.37 15.79 0.27
CA SER A 291 24.70 15.45 -1.12
C SER A 291 23.83 14.31 -1.65
N LYS A 292 23.19 14.57 -2.80
CA LYS A 292 22.40 13.55 -3.50
C LYS A 292 23.24 12.35 -3.89
N GLU A 293 24.44 12.57 -4.43
CA GLU A 293 25.31 11.49 -4.90
C GLU A 293 25.70 10.57 -3.73
N GLN A 294 26.05 11.14 -2.58
CA GLN A 294 26.40 10.38 -1.39
C GLN A 294 25.19 9.59 -0.85
N LEU A 295 24.01 10.20 -0.82
CA LEU A 295 22.79 9.53 -0.40
C LEU A 295 22.43 8.37 -1.34
N ASP A 296 22.44 8.61 -2.65
CA ASP A 296 22.15 7.58 -3.66
C ASP A 296 23.14 6.39 -3.52
N ASN A 297 24.41 6.66 -3.22
CA ASN A 297 25.41 5.62 -2.94
C ASN A 297 25.12 4.85 -1.64
N LEU A 298 24.75 5.52 -0.55
CA LEU A 298 24.38 4.86 0.71
C LEU A 298 23.15 3.94 0.52
N LEU A 299 22.15 4.40 -0.22
CA LEU A 299 20.96 3.61 -0.55
C LEU A 299 21.33 2.42 -1.44
N ALA A 300 22.13 2.62 -2.49
CA ALA A 300 22.56 1.55 -3.39
C ALA A 300 23.40 0.48 -2.68
N ASP A 301 24.27 0.89 -1.75
CA ASP A 301 25.10 -0.01 -0.95
C ASP A 301 24.28 -0.94 -0.04
N TYR A 302 23.14 -0.47 0.43
CA TYR A 302 22.17 -1.27 1.16
C TYR A 302 21.37 -2.18 0.21
N ILE A 303 20.74 -1.60 -0.83
CA ILE A 303 19.83 -2.33 -1.75
C ILE A 303 20.52 -3.52 -2.42
N LYS A 304 21.80 -3.42 -2.77
CA LYS A 304 22.55 -4.51 -3.42
C LYS A 304 22.74 -5.76 -2.54
N ARG A 305 22.50 -5.68 -1.23
CA ARG A 305 22.65 -6.79 -0.26
C ARG A 305 21.36 -7.57 -0.03
N LEU A 306 20.25 -7.09 -0.58
CA LEU A 306 18.92 -7.62 -0.28
C LEU A 306 18.66 -8.95 -0.99
N VAL A 307 18.00 -9.85 -0.26
CA VAL A 307 17.46 -11.12 -0.79
C VAL A 307 15.95 -11.17 -0.56
N PRO A 308 15.17 -11.91 -1.37
CA PRO A 308 13.72 -11.99 -1.20
C PRO A 308 13.30 -12.75 0.07
N TYR A 309 14.11 -13.70 0.51
CA TYR A 309 13.88 -14.51 1.71
C TYR A 309 15.17 -15.20 2.15
N VAL A 310 15.17 -15.78 3.36
CA VAL A 310 16.20 -16.66 3.87
C VAL A 310 15.56 -17.96 4.35
N ALA A 311 16.05 -19.10 3.85
CA ALA A 311 15.62 -20.43 4.29
C ALA A 311 16.81 -21.20 4.84
N PHE A 312 16.68 -21.79 6.02
CA PHE A 312 17.78 -22.46 6.70
C PHE A 312 17.33 -23.60 7.61
N THR A 313 18.26 -24.49 7.92
CA THR A 313 18.12 -25.46 9.02
C THR A 313 18.95 -25.02 10.22
N PHE A 314 18.41 -25.21 11.42
CA PHE A 314 19.11 -24.90 12.66
C PHE A 314 18.63 -25.82 13.77
N GLY A 315 19.55 -26.53 14.42
CA GLY A 315 19.25 -27.53 15.43
C GLY A 315 18.25 -28.60 15.00
N LYS A 316 17.61 -29.22 15.99
CA LYS A 316 16.64 -30.30 15.81
C LYS A 316 15.40 -30.09 16.67
N LYS A 317 14.28 -30.62 16.21
CA LYS A 317 13.05 -30.80 16.97
C LYS A 317 12.61 -32.25 16.78
N ASN A 318 12.40 -32.97 17.89
CA ASN A 318 12.07 -34.41 17.86
C ASN A 318 13.03 -35.24 16.98
N ASN A 319 14.34 -34.97 17.07
CA ASN A 319 15.43 -35.58 16.26
C ASN A 319 15.43 -35.27 14.75
N ILE A 320 14.49 -34.46 14.25
CA ILE A 320 14.43 -34.02 12.85
C ILE A 320 15.09 -32.63 12.73
N PRO A 321 15.91 -32.36 11.70
CA PRO A 321 16.43 -31.01 11.45
C PRO A 321 15.31 -29.99 11.35
N GLN A 322 15.32 -28.98 12.22
CA GLN A 322 14.30 -27.95 12.22
C GLN A 322 14.55 -26.97 11.07
N ARG A 323 13.51 -26.74 10.26
CA ARG A 323 13.53 -25.83 9.11
C ARG A 323 12.90 -24.50 9.47
N TYR A 324 13.47 -23.43 8.93
CA TYR A 324 13.01 -22.06 9.09
C TYR A 324 12.91 -21.37 7.74
N PHE A 325 11.87 -20.57 7.56
CA PHE A 325 11.67 -19.73 6.40
C PHE A 325 11.36 -18.30 6.84
N VAL A 326 12.17 -17.34 6.38
CA VAL A 326 12.03 -15.93 6.75
C VAL A 326 11.81 -15.11 5.48
N SER A 327 10.70 -14.39 5.41
CA SER A 327 10.39 -13.41 4.36
C SER A 327 9.80 -12.15 5.00
N HIS A 328 9.64 -11.07 4.24
CA HIS A 328 9.11 -9.83 4.81
C HIS A 328 7.59 -9.92 5.08
N ALA A 329 6.78 -10.35 4.11
CA ALA A 329 5.31 -10.37 4.18
C ALA A 329 4.70 -11.72 4.59
N GLY A 330 5.53 -12.70 4.93
CA GLY A 330 5.09 -14.07 5.08
C GLY A 330 4.56 -14.67 3.77
N ILE A 331 4.40 -15.99 3.73
CA ILE A 331 3.96 -16.73 2.55
C ILE A 331 2.66 -17.45 2.87
N GLU A 332 1.72 -17.31 1.94
CA GLU A 332 0.44 -18.02 2.00
C GLU A 332 0.67 -19.54 1.93
N PRO A 333 0.00 -20.34 2.78
CA PRO A 333 0.17 -21.80 2.79
C PRO A 333 -0.07 -22.44 1.43
N ALA A 334 -1.00 -21.90 0.64
CA ALA A 334 -1.31 -22.42 -0.69
C ALA A 334 -0.15 -22.30 -1.70
N LEU A 335 0.76 -21.32 -1.54
CA LEU A 335 1.99 -21.24 -2.33
C LEU A 335 3.05 -22.23 -1.86
N TRP A 336 2.92 -22.71 -0.63
CA TRP A 336 3.87 -23.63 -0.02
C TRP A 336 3.53 -25.09 -0.31
N THR A 337 2.25 -25.46 -0.22
CA THR A 337 1.80 -26.85 -0.30
C THR A 337 1.43 -27.30 -1.71
N ASN A 338 1.44 -26.41 -2.70
CA ASN A 338 1.00 -26.72 -4.05
C ASN A 338 2.20 -26.87 -4.99
N ASP A 339 2.48 -28.11 -5.39
CA ASP A 339 3.58 -28.47 -6.29
C ASP A 339 3.54 -27.79 -7.66
N GLN A 340 2.39 -27.22 -8.06
CA GLN A 340 2.29 -26.44 -9.29
C GLN A 340 2.87 -25.02 -9.15
N PHE A 341 3.10 -24.54 -7.93
CA PHE A 341 3.65 -23.22 -7.64
C PHE A 341 5.06 -23.35 -7.08
N SER A 342 6.04 -22.87 -7.85
CA SER A 342 7.39 -22.70 -7.34
C SER A 342 7.59 -21.32 -6.72
N LEU A 343 8.06 -21.29 -5.48
CA LEU A 343 8.45 -20.05 -4.80
C LEU A 343 9.54 -19.28 -5.57
N TYR A 344 10.43 -19.94 -6.30
CA TYR A 344 11.48 -19.27 -7.08
C TYR A 344 11.01 -18.69 -8.42
N LEU A 345 9.86 -19.16 -8.89
CA LEU A 345 9.20 -18.66 -10.10
C LEU A 345 8.06 -17.69 -9.78
N THR A 346 7.75 -17.51 -8.50
CA THR A 346 6.78 -16.54 -8.00
C THR A 346 7.36 -15.13 -8.08
N GLU A 347 6.50 -14.14 -8.33
CA GLU A 347 6.89 -12.73 -8.32
C GLU A 347 7.43 -12.33 -6.94
N GLU A 348 8.50 -11.54 -6.89
CA GLU A 348 9.13 -11.17 -5.63
C GLU A 348 8.19 -10.42 -4.69
N ARG A 349 7.21 -9.72 -5.27
CA ARG A 349 6.14 -9.03 -4.55
C ARG A 349 5.37 -9.93 -3.59
N SER A 350 5.28 -11.23 -3.85
CA SER A 350 4.64 -12.18 -2.91
C SER A 350 5.41 -12.28 -1.59
N PHE A 351 6.73 -12.09 -1.60
CA PHE A 351 7.56 -12.08 -0.39
C PHE A 351 7.62 -10.71 0.29
N THR A 352 7.42 -9.61 -0.45
CA THR A 352 7.51 -8.24 0.08
C THR A 352 6.16 -7.63 0.46
N LEU A 353 5.07 -7.96 -0.21
CA LEU A 353 3.73 -7.40 0.06
C LEU A 353 2.68 -8.46 0.37
N GLY A 354 2.87 -9.70 -0.08
CA GLY A 354 1.84 -10.74 -0.07
C GLY A 354 1.05 -10.81 -1.38
N ILE A 355 0.03 -11.66 -1.42
CA ILE A 355 -0.71 -11.97 -2.66
C ILE A 355 -1.87 -10.97 -2.89
N ALA A 356 -2.02 -10.53 -4.14
CA ALA A 356 -3.12 -9.69 -4.61
C ALA A 356 -4.49 -10.42 -4.58
N PRO A 357 -5.66 -9.72 -4.60
CA PRO A 357 -5.85 -8.28 -4.79
C PRO A 357 -5.65 -7.43 -3.54
N ASP A 358 -5.91 -7.97 -2.35
CA ASP A 358 -5.69 -7.30 -1.07
C ASP A 358 -4.88 -8.21 -0.13
N PRO A 359 -3.57 -7.98 0.00
CA PRO A 359 -2.72 -8.81 0.86
C PRO A 359 -3.02 -8.62 2.35
N TYR A 360 -3.66 -7.53 2.76
CA TYR A 360 -3.91 -7.23 4.18
C TYR A 360 -5.24 -7.77 4.69
N ALA A 361 -6.13 -8.18 3.79
CA ALA A 361 -7.46 -8.70 4.14
C ALA A 361 -7.45 -10.11 4.73
N ARG A 362 -6.34 -10.84 4.64
CA ARG A 362 -6.23 -12.24 5.08
C ARG A 362 -5.22 -12.39 6.21
N ASN A 363 -5.62 -13.13 7.24
CA ASN A 363 -4.77 -13.47 8.38
C ASN A 363 -3.82 -14.63 8.01
N VAL A 364 -2.67 -14.30 7.42
CA VAL A 364 -1.68 -15.32 7.00
C VAL A 364 -1.16 -16.14 8.18
N ASP A 365 -1.04 -15.53 9.36
CA ASP A 365 -0.57 -16.18 10.58
C ASP A 365 -1.49 -17.32 11.00
N GLU A 366 -2.79 -17.05 11.07
CA GLU A 366 -3.81 -18.04 11.41
C GLU A 366 -3.87 -19.15 10.35
N LEU A 367 -3.87 -18.78 9.06
CA LEU A 367 -3.93 -19.74 7.97
C LEU A 367 -2.72 -20.69 7.96
N TRP A 368 -1.51 -20.14 8.18
CA TRP A 368 -0.29 -20.94 8.27
C TRP A 368 -0.34 -21.90 9.45
N ASN A 369 -0.77 -21.42 10.61
CA ASN A 369 -0.88 -22.27 11.78
C ASN A 369 -1.90 -23.41 11.59
N GLN A 370 -3.06 -23.12 11.00
CA GLN A 370 -4.10 -24.13 10.72
C GLN A 370 -3.68 -25.15 9.67
N THR A 371 -3.01 -24.70 8.60
CA THR A 371 -2.63 -25.58 7.48
C THR A 371 -1.40 -26.41 7.82
N SER A 372 -0.48 -25.86 8.64
CA SER A 372 0.83 -26.40 9.05
C SER A 372 1.46 -27.37 8.03
N PRO A 373 2.40 -26.90 7.18
CA PRO A 373 3.02 -27.75 6.17
C PRO A 373 3.57 -29.05 6.77
N ALA A 374 3.40 -30.17 6.06
CA ALA A 374 3.88 -31.49 6.48
C ALA A 374 5.40 -31.55 6.77
N ASP A 375 6.15 -30.54 6.32
CA ASP A 375 7.59 -30.38 6.45
C ASP A 375 8.09 -29.74 7.78
N ASP A 376 7.20 -29.49 8.75
CA ASP A 376 7.49 -28.87 10.08
C ASP A 376 8.31 -27.57 9.96
N VAL A 377 7.99 -26.71 8.98
CA VAL A 377 8.69 -25.45 8.74
C VAL A 377 8.12 -24.34 9.63
N VAL A 378 9.01 -23.66 10.37
CA VAL A 378 8.65 -22.46 11.13
C VAL A 378 8.85 -21.22 10.25
N GLN A 379 7.79 -20.44 10.07
CA GLN A 379 7.85 -19.19 9.33
C GLN A 379 8.10 -18.00 10.26
N LEU A 380 8.89 -17.03 9.82
CA LEU A 380 9.00 -15.73 10.49
C LEU A 380 8.86 -14.62 9.46
N HIS A 381 8.16 -13.55 9.81
CA HIS A 381 7.98 -12.43 8.90
C HIS A 381 7.82 -11.10 9.60
N GLY A 382 8.12 -10.01 8.88
CA GLY A 382 8.23 -8.66 9.42
C GLY A 382 6.99 -7.80 9.28
N HIS A 383 6.01 -8.19 8.44
CA HIS A 383 4.92 -7.33 7.96
C HIS A 383 3.50 -7.95 8.11
N ARG A 384 2.45 -7.24 7.69
CA ARG A 384 1.04 -7.72 7.62
C ARG A 384 0.41 -8.13 8.96
N ASN A 385 0.59 -7.35 10.02
CA ASN A 385 -0.08 -7.58 11.31
C ASN A 385 -1.43 -6.85 11.50
N ASN A 386 -2.28 -6.80 10.45
CA ASN A 386 -3.59 -6.12 10.51
C ASN A 386 -4.58 -6.74 11.52
N PHE A 387 -4.33 -7.99 11.93
CA PHE A 387 -5.16 -8.74 12.87
C PHE A 387 -4.65 -8.68 14.31
N ASN A 388 -3.61 -7.89 14.59
CA ASN A 388 -2.99 -7.75 15.91
C ASN A 388 -2.59 -9.08 16.56
N VAL A 389 -2.03 -10.00 15.75
CA VAL A 389 -1.53 -11.29 16.19
C VAL A 389 -0.43 -11.06 17.22
N ALA A 390 -0.58 -11.69 18.39
CA ALA A 390 0.41 -11.62 19.44
C ALA A 390 1.66 -12.41 19.05
N LEU A 391 2.84 -11.92 19.42
CA LEU A 391 4.12 -12.52 19.02
C LEU A 391 4.27 -13.99 19.42
N THR A 392 3.60 -14.42 20.50
CA THR A 392 3.62 -15.79 21.02
C THR A 392 2.33 -16.57 20.76
N GLN A 393 1.47 -16.07 19.87
CA GLN A 393 0.16 -16.68 19.61
C GLN A 393 0.27 -18.05 18.96
N TYR A 394 1.24 -18.23 18.08
CA TYR A 394 1.49 -19.47 17.33
C TYR A 394 2.94 -19.92 17.49
N THR A 395 3.18 -21.22 17.25
CA THR A 395 4.52 -21.81 17.34
C THR A 395 5.13 -22.15 15.97
N THR A 396 4.30 -22.18 14.93
CA THR A 396 4.70 -22.49 13.54
C THR A 396 4.92 -21.24 12.69
N ILE A 397 4.51 -20.07 13.18
CA ILE A 397 4.72 -18.77 12.55
C ILE A 397 4.90 -17.67 13.60
N TYR A 398 5.84 -16.76 13.35
CA TYR A 398 6.08 -15.57 14.19
C TYR A 398 5.93 -14.30 13.38
N ASN A 399 4.96 -13.46 13.76
CA ASN A 399 4.76 -12.13 13.20
C ASN A 399 5.58 -11.09 13.99
N LEU A 400 6.64 -10.59 13.35
CA LEU A 400 7.59 -9.63 13.92
C LEU A 400 7.21 -8.17 13.62
N THR A 401 5.98 -7.90 13.16
CA THR A 401 5.45 -6.53 12.99
C THR A 401 4.70 -6.07 14.23
N ALA A 402 4.92 -4.83 14.63
CA ALA A 402 4.03 -4.09 15.53
C ALA A 402 4.22 -2.58 15.38
N ASP A 403 3.14 -1.83 15.60
CA ASP A 403 3.16 -0.37 15.50
C ASP A 403 4.02 0.28 16.59
N ASN A 404 3.95 -0.23 17.83
CA ASN A 404 4.60 0.37 18.99
C ASN A 404 5.80 -0.44 19.52
N GLU A 405 6.13 -1.56 18.88
CA GLU A 405 7.18 -2.46 19.33
C GLU A 405 8.12 -2.80 18.18
N LEU A 406 9.41 -2.91 18.48
CA LEU A 406 10.39 -3.59 17.65
C LEU A 406 10.46 -5.04 18.12
N ARG A 407 9.94 -5.98 17.31
CA ARG A 407 9.92 -7.40 17.63
C ARG A 407 11.07 -8.14 16.99
N TYR A 408 11.62 -9.11 17.70
CA TYR A 408 12.65 -9.99 17.18
C TYR A 408 12.60 -11.35 17.87
N VAL A 409 13.16 -12.37 17.21
CA VAL A 409 13.30 -13.73 17.75
C VAL A 409 14.78 -14.05 17.86
N THR A 410 15.16 -14.70 18.96
CA THR A 410 16.47 -15.33 19.11
C THR A 410 16.30 -16.85 19.08
N LEU A 411 16.99 -17.50 18.14
CA LEU A 411 17.15 -18.94 18.11
C LEU A 411 18.50 -19.30 18.73
N THR A 412 18.49 -20.22 19.70
CA THR A 412 19.71 -20.78 20.30
C THR A 412 19.68 -22.29 20.24
N ASN A 413 20.85 -22.89 20.06
CA ASN A 413 21.03 -24.33 20.24
C ASN A 413 21.66 -24.57 21.62
N LYS A 414 20.98 -25.31 22.49
CA LYS A 414 21.52 -25.65 23.82
C LYS A 414 22.59 -26.73 23.69
N LYS A 415 23.84 -26.39 24.00
CA LYS A 415 24.93 -27.38 24.16
C LYS A 415 24.51 -28.40 25.23
N GLY A 416 24.53 -29.69 24.89
CA GLY A 416 24.18 -30.80 25.81
C GLY A 416 22.73 -31.33 25.73
N THR A 417 21.85 -30.78 24.89
CA THR A 417 20.45 -31.24 24.76
C THR A 417 20.12 -31.86 23.39
N ASN A 418 21.00 -32.70 22.83
CA ASN A 418 20.81 -33.31 21.49
C ASN A 418 20.50 -32.31 20.35
N ASN A 419 21.07 -31.11 20.42
CA ASN A 419 20.83 -30.01 19.47
C ASN A 419 19.38 -29.48 19.43
N GLN A 420 18.62 -29.58 20.53
CA GLN A 420 17.27 -29.01 20.59
C GLN A 420 17.29 -27.48 20.51
N VAL A 421 16.46 -26.91 19.62
CA VAL A 421 16.37 -25.46 19.44
C VAL A 421 15.47 -24.83 20.50
N CYS A 422 15.94 -23.72 21.08
CA CYS A 422 15.12 -22.81 21.86
C CYS A 422 14.81 -21.55 21.01
N CYS A 423 13.53 -21.28 20.80
CA CYS A 423 13.03 -20.08 20.15
C CYS A 423 12.52 -19.11 21.20
N THR A 424 13.15 -17.94 21.32
CA THR A 424 12.78 -16.92 22.31
C THR A 424 12.36 -15.63 21.61
N PRO A 425 11.07 -15.28 21.62
CA PRO A 425 10.58 -14.01 21.09
C PRO A 425 10.78 -12.87 22.08
N TYR A 426 11.00 -11.66 21.54
CA TYR A 426 11.20 -10.42 22.28
C TYR A 426 10.43 -9.29 21.61
N ALA A 427 9.94 -8.34 22.42
CA ALA A 427 9.30 -7.11 21.96
C ALA A 427 9.86 -5.94 22.78
N LEU A 428 10.56 -5.02 22.11
CA LEU A 428 11.06 -3.79 22.70
C LEU A 428 10.08 -2.66 22.37
N LYS A 429 9.72 -1.84 23.36
CA LYS A 429 8.94 -0.63 23.06
C LYS A 429 9.79 0.29 22.17
N ARG A 430 9.18 0.78 21.10
CA ARG A 430 9.80 1.82 20.27
C ARG A 430 9.96 3.09 21.11
N GLN A 431 11.15 3.66 21.05
CA GLN A 431 11.53 4.88 21.77
C GLN A 431 11.43 6.09 20.84
N ASP A 432 11.63 5.88 19.54
CA ASP A 432 11.62 6.91 18.51
C ASP A 432 10.36 6.81 17.62
N LEU A 433 9.20 7.08 18.22
CA LEU A 433 7.95 7.20 17.48
C LEU A 433 7.70 8.66 17.07
N PRO A 434 7.31 8.92 15.80
CA PRO A 434 6.87 10.25 15.42
C PRO A 434 5.71 10.69 16.31
N ASN A 435 5.74 11.94 16.75
CA ASN A 435 4.62 12.52 17.49
C ASN A 435 3.37 12.62 16.59
N PHE A 436 2.21 12.86 17.19
CA PHE A 436 0.95 12.88 16.45
C PHE A 436 0.94 13.88 15.27
N VAL A 437 1.56 15.06 15.42
CA VAL A 437 1.63 16.04 14.32
C VAL A 437 2.56 15.55 13.21
N GLU A 438 3.70 14.95 13.55
CA GLU A 438 4.60 14.33 12.58
C GLU A 438 3.94 13.16 11.85
N GLN A 439 3.12 12.36 12.53
CA GLN A 439 2.32 11.31 11.91
C GLN A 439 1.35 11.88 10.88
N LEU A 440 0.66 12.99 11.21
CA LEU A 440 -0.22 13.68 10.27
C LEU A 440 0.53 14.26 9.06
N GLN A 441 1.72 14.83 9.28
CA GLN A 441 2.57 15.33 8.20
C GLN A 441 3.01 14.21 7.27
N ARG A 442 3.31 13.02 7.83
CA ARG A 442 3.79 11.84 7.08
C ARG A 442 2.67 11.07 6.37
N ASP A 443 1.41 11.32 6.71
CA ASP A 443 0.27 10.59 6.19
C ASP A 443 -0.14 11.14 4.80
N PRO A 444 -0.04 10.34 3.72
CA PRO A 444 -0.34 10.78 2.37
C PRO A 444 -1.82 11.12 2.14
N ASP A 445 -2.68 10.65 3.03
CA ASP A 445 -4.12 10.87 3.03
C ASP A 445 -4.52 12.11 3.86
N ILE A 446 -3.54 12.85 4.40
CA ILE A 446 -3.71 14.15 5.05
C ILE A 446 -3.25 15.28 4.12
N ARG A 447 -4.06 16.33 4.09
CA ARG A 447 -3.80 17.63 3.46
C ARG A 447 -3.62 18.67 4.55
N GLN A 448 -2.50 19.36 4.50
CA GLN A 448 -2.20 20.49 5.38
C GLN A 448 -2.39 21.81 4.63
N VAL A 449 -2.96 22.80 5.30
CA VAL A 449 -3.19 24.15 4.78
C VAL A 449 -2.74 25.15 5.83
N GLU A 450 -1.75 25.97 5.48
CA GLU A 450 -1.29 27.08 6.32
C GLU A 450 -2.38 28.16 6.39
N LEU A 451 -2.77 28.54 7.61
CA LEU A 451 -3.81 29.55 7.86
C LEU A 451 -3.23 30.88 8.34
N THR A 452 -2.14 30.80 9.10
CA THR A 452 -1.30 31.91 9.55
C THR A 452 0.15 31.45 9.45
N SER A 453 1.12 32.33 9.71
CA SER A 453 2.54 31.98 9.73
C SER A 453 2.92 30.84 10.70
N VAL A 454 2.03 30.45 11.62
CA VAL A 454 2.29 29.43 12.64
C VAL A 454 1.17 28.39 12.81
N ILE A 455 -0.03 28.61 12.24
CA ILE A 455 -1.17 27.69 12.40
C ILE A 455 -1.42 26.93 11.09
N ILE A 456 -1.44 25.60 11.20
CA ILE A 456 -1.72 24.67 10.12
C ILE A 456 -3.07 23.99 10.37
N ALA A 457 -3.97 24.06 9.40
CA ALA A 457 -5.15 23.20 9.33
C ALA A 457 -4.79 21.86 8.72
N ASN A 458 -5.00 20.79 9.47
CA ASN A 458 -4.94 19.42 9.00
C ASN A 458 -6.34 19.01 8.53
N ASN A 459 -6.43 18.26 7.43
CA ASN A 459 -7.69 17.66 6.96
C ASN A 459 -7.40 16.44 6.09
N PHE A 460 -8.33 15.49 5.98
CA PHE A 460 -8.15 14.36 5.08
C PHE A 460 -8.35 14.76 3.61
N THR A 461 -7.69 14.04 2.69
CA THR A 461 -7.85 14.24 1.24
C THR A 461 -9.23 13.80 0.75
N ARG A 462 -9.61 14.20 -0.47
CA ARG A 462 -10.86 13.70 -1.09
C ARG A 462 -10.82 12.20 -1.35
N GLU A 463 -9.63 11.63 -1.55
CA GLU A 463 -9.46 10.20 -1.84
C GLU A 463 -9.85 9.32 -0.66
N VAL A 464 -9.54 9.75 0.57
CA VAL A 464 -9.98 9.08 1.80
C VAL A 464 -11.49 8.86 1.80
N PHE A 465 -12.24 9.91 1.45
CA PHE A 465 -13.70 9.83 1.43
C PHE A 465 -14.22 8.94 0.30
N ASN A 466 -13.62 9.02 -0.89
CA ASN A 466 -14.06 8.26 -2.07
C ASN A 466 -13.74 6.76 -1.97
N ASN A 467 -12.61 6.43 -1.33
CA ASN A 467 -12.09 5.06 -1.23
C ASN A 467 -12.28 4.43 0.15
N ASN A 468 -12.99 5.12 1.06
CA ASN A 468 -13.27 4.66 2.42
C ASN A 468 -12.02 4.32 3.26
N ARG A 469 -10.90 5.04 3.06
CA ARG A 469 -9.61 4.80 3.73
C ARG A 469 -9.53 5.47 5.10
N TRP A 470 -10.35 5.03 6.04
CA TRP A 470 -10.38 5.60 7.39
C TRP A 470 -9.35 4.94 8.29
N THR A 471 -8.40 5.73 8.77
CA THR A 471 -7.32 5.41 9.70
C THR A 471 -7.44 6.27 10.96
N PRO A 472 -6.75 5.95 12.07
CA PRO A 472 -6.69 6.84 13.23
C PRO A 472 -6.29 8.28 12.86
N ASN A 473 -5.30 8.47 11.99
CA ASN A 473 -4.87 9.79 11.53
C ASN A 473 -5.96 10.52 10.72
N THR A 474 -6.51 9.88 9.69
CA THR A 474 -7.51 10.51 8.81
C THR A 474 -8.83 10.80 9.49
N THR A 475 -9.22 9.99 10.48
CA THR A 475 -10.41 10.25 11.31
C THR A 475 -10.19 11.39 12.29
N ASN A 476 -8.97 11.56 12.79
CA ASN A 476 -8.58 12.65 13.69
C ASN A 476 -8.35 13.99 12.99
N ALA A 477 -7.89 13.99 11.73
CA ALA A 477 -7.48 15.21 11.05
C ALA A 477 -8.64 16.19 10.74
N ARG A 478 -9.90 15.83 10.97
CA ARG A 478 -11.05 16.67 10.58
C ARG A 478 -11.17 17.92 11.46
N GLY A 479 -10.83 19.10 10.92
CA GLY A 479 -10.95 20.36 11.66
C GLY A 479 -9.95 20.43 12.81
N LEU A 480 -8.72 19.98 12.55
CA LEU A 480 -7.64 19.92 13.51
C LEU A 480 -6.60 20.99 13.18
N PHE A 481 -6.34 21.90 14.11
CA PHE A 481 -5.39 22.99 13.95
C PHE A 481 -4.18 22.76 14.84
N THR A 482 -3.00 22.80 14.25
CA THR A 482 -1.74 22.58 14.94
C THR A 482 -0.83 23.79 14.82
N ARG A 483 -0.02 24.03 15.84
CA ARG A 483 1.11 24.94 15.82
C ARG A 483 2.30 24.17 16.36
N GLU A 484 3.35 24.04 15.55
CA GLU A 484 4.47 23.14 15.86
C GLU A 484 3.94 21.73 16.21
N ASN A 485 4.22 21.24 17.42
CA ASN A 485 3.76 19.93 17.91
C ASN A 485 2.48 20.00 18.78
N GLU A 486 1.88 21.20 18.92
CA GLU A 486 0.70 21.41 19.75
C GLU A 486 -0.59 21.41 18.92
N ILE A 487 -1.66 20.85 19.49
CA ILE A 487 -3.02 21.02 18.98
C ILE A 487 -3.57 22.31 19.59
N VAL A 488 -3.75 23.35 18.79
CA VAL A 488 -4.27 24.65 19.24
C VAL A 488 -5.78 24.78 19.08
N GLY A 489 -6.36 23.99 18.19
CA GLY A 489 -7.80 23.98 17.95
C GLY A 489 -8.27 22.63 17.40
N ARG A 490 -9.49 22.23 17.73
CA ARG A 490 -9.95 20.87 17.47
C ARG A 490 -11.45 20.76 17.27
N GLY A 491 -11.82 20.19 16.13
CA GLY A 491 -13.16 19.76 15.78
C GLY A 491 -13.48 18.33 16.23
N PHE A 492 -14.67 17.86 15.88
CA PHE A 492 -15.04 16.46 16.09
C PHE A 492 -14.13 15.51 15.30
N LYS A 493 -13.71 14.41 15.95
CA LYS A 493 -13.30 13.20 15.23
C LYS A 493 -14.38 12.82 14.22
N LYS A 494 -13.98 12.29 13.06
CA LYS A 494 -14.95 11.87 12.04
C LYS A 494 -15.88 10.78 12.59
N PHE A 495 -17.13 11.13 12.83
CA PHE A 495 -18.19 10.17 13.17
C PHE A 495 -19.15 9.90 12.00
N PHE A 496 -19.84 8.77 12.05
CA PHE A 496 -20.53 8.16 10.91
C PHE A 496 -22.05 8.18 11.10
N ASN A 497 -22.77 8.07 9.98
CA ASN A 497 -24.22 7.84 10.04
C ASN A 497 -24.47 6.40 10.50
N VAL A 498 -25.60 6.15 11.16
CA VAL A 498 -26.02 4.78 11.47
C VAL A 498 -26.05 3.95 10.17
N GLY A 499 -25.45 2.76 10.21
CA GLY A 499 -25.31 1.83 9.09
C GLY A 499 -24.23 2.17 8.07
N GLN A 500 -23.42 3.22 8.27
CA GLN A 500 -22.41 3.63 7.28
C GLN A 500 -21.14 2.77 7.30
N THR A 501 -20.75 2.23 8.45
CA THR A 501 -19.62 1.29 8.62
C THR A 501 -20.09 0.09 9.44
N PRO A 502 -19.37 -1.04 9.44
CA PRO A 502 -19.75 -2.20 10.25
C PRO A 502 -19.94 -1.89 11.75
N GLU A 503 -19.18 -0.93 12.28
CA GLU A 503 -19.18 -0.51 13.69
C GLU A 503 -20.22 0.56 13.99
N ALA A 504 -20.62 1.37 13.00
CA ALA A 504 -21.53 2.50 13.16
C ALA A 504 -23.00 2.05 13.28
N ARG A 505 -23.30 1.22 14.28
CA ARG A 505 -24.63 0.70 14.58
C ARG A 505 -25.16 1.33 15.86
N ILE A 506 -26.47 1.52 15.95
CA ILE A 506 -27.10 2.27 17.05
C ILE A 506 -26.90 1.56 18.41
N GLU A 507 -26.78 0.23 18.38
CA GLU A 507 -26.54 -0.64 19.53
C GLU A 507 -25.16 -0.41 20.16
N ASN A 508 -24.19 0.09 19.38
CA ASN A 508 -22.81 0.28 19.80
C ASN A 508 -22.55 1.64 20.48
N VAL A 509 -23.55 2.52 20.56
CA VAL A 509 -23.37 3.92 20.97
C VAL A 509 -22.93 4.06 22.43
N GLY A 510 -23.38 3.17 23.32
CA GLY A 510 -23.15 3.21 24.77
C GLY A 510 -24.05 4.21 25.50
N PHE A 511 -24.52 3.86 26.70
CA PHE A 511 -25.56 4.59 27.46
C PHE A 511 -25.09 5.01 28.86
N PRO A 512 -25.63 6.11 29.45
CA PRO A 512 -26.63 7.00 28.89
C PRO A 512 -26.10 7.81 27.69
N ALA A 513 -26.98 8.06 26.73
CA ALA A 513 -26.68 8.79 25.51
C ALA A 513 -27.45 10.12 25.47
N ARG A 514 -26.75 11.23 25.19
CA ARG A 514 -27.38 12.54 24.96
C ARG A 514 -27.71 12.71 23.48
N ILE A 515 -28.95 13.04 23.18
CA ILE A 515 -29.44 13.26 21.81
C ILE A 515 -29.68 14.75 21.60
N TYR A 516 -29.03 15.29 20.58
CA TYR A 516 -29.12 16.69 20.18
C TYR A 516 -29.66 16.81 18.76
N ARG A 517 -30.41 17.87 18.50
CA ARG A 517 -30.82 18.23 17.14
C ARG A 517 -29.59 18.42 16.26
N LYS A 518 -29.65 17.88 15.05
CA LYS A 518 -28.62 18.09 14.05
C LYS A 518 -28.98 19.30 13.20
N TYR A 519 -28.35 20.44 13.48
CA TYR A 519 -28.45 21.62 12.64
C TYR A 519 -27.75 21.43 11.29
N ASN A 520 -28.24 22.15 10.27
CA ASN A 520 -27.72 22.14 8.91
C ASN A 520 -27.09 23.48 8.52
N GLY A 521 -25.79 23.59 8.76
CA GLY A 521 -24.98 24.76 8.45
C GLY A 521 -23.58 24.36 7.97
N PHE A 522 -22.58 25.13 8.41
CA PHE A 522 -21.18 24.74 8.35
C PHE A 522 -20.49 24.88 9.71
N LEU A 523 -19.54 23.99 9.98
CA LEU A 523 -18.82 23.94 11.25
C LEU A 523 -17.81 25.10 11.36
N ALA A 524 -17.92 25.88 12.43
CA ALA A 524 -16.91 26.77 12.95
C ALA A 524 -16.31 26.23 14.25
N ILE A 525 -15.01 26.46 14.43
CA ILE A 525 -14.20 25.94 15.52
C ILE A 525 -13.50 27.15 16.14
N ALA A 526 -13.95 27.55 17.33
CA ALA A 526 -13.41 28.69 18.06
C ALA A 526 -12.47 28.21 19.18
N PHE A 527 -11.25 28.76 19.26
CA PHE A 527 -10.25 28.38 20.26
C PHE A 527 -9.41 29.59 20.67
N TRP A 528 -8.78 29.50 21.85
CA TRP A 528 -7.87 30.52 22.35
C TRP A 528 -6.50 30.39 21.67
N ASP A 529 -6.05 31.45 20.99
CA ASP A 529 -4.71 31.48 20.41
C ASP A 529 -3.73 32.21 21.34
N HIS A 530 -2.92 31.41 22.04
CA HIS A 530 -1.89 31.89 22.97
C HIS A 530 -0.83 32.80 22.33
N ALA A 531 -0.55 32.70 21.02
CA ALA A 531 0.47 33.53 20.38
C ALA A 531 0.07 35.00 20.29
N VAL A 532 -1.22 35.28 20.37
CA VAL A 532 -1.84 36.58 20.05
C VAL A 532 -2.92 36.95 21.05
N ASN A 533 -3.05 36.17 22.14
CA ASN A 533 -3.97 36.35 23.26
C ASN A 533 -5.40 36.75 22.84
N HIS A 534 -5.95 36.06 21.83
CA HIS A 534 -7.33 36.27 21.41
C HIS A 534 -7.98 34.98 20.92
N VAL A 535 -9.32 34.99 20.86
CA VAL A 535 -10.12 33.90 20.32
C VAL A 535 -10.08 33.93 18.80
N ARG A 536 -9.62 32.85 18.17
CA ARG A 536 -9.74 32.64 16.73
C ARG A 536 -10.88 31.69 16.43
N ALA A 537 -11.51 31.86 15.27
CA ALA A 537 -12.53 30.94 14.79
C ALA A 537 -12.31 30.63 13.31
N PHE A 538 -12.24 29.34 12.98
CA PHE A 538 -12.04 28.85 11.62
C PHE A 538 -13.08 27.80 11.24
N THR A 539 -13.32 27.64 9.94
CA THR A 539 -14.06 26.48 9.45
C THR A 539 -13.21 25.22 9.54
N LYS A 540 -13.82 24.03 9.40
CA LYS A 540 -13.12 22.72 9.39
C LYS A 540 -11.89 22.61 8.46
N GLY A 541 -11.74 23.50 7.49
CA GLY A 541 -10.60 23.54 6.56
C GLY A 541 -9.96 24.92 6.43
N GLY A 542 -10.28 25.86 7.33
CA GLY A 542 -9.67 27.19 7.38
C GLY A 542 -9.95 28.09 6.18
N SER A 543 -11.10 27.94 5.51
CA SER A 543 -11.45 28.78 4.36
C SER A 543 -11.70 30.24 4.74
N GLN A 544 -10.98 31.17 4.10
CA GLN A 544 -11.11 32.61 4.30
C GLN A 544 -12.51 33.15 3.98
N ARG A 545 -13.16 32.67 2.90
CA ARG A 545 -14.53 33.09 2.51
C ARG A 545 -15.54 32.95 3.65
N TYR A 546 -15.41 31.91 4.45
CA TYR A 546 -16.34 31.64 5.56
C TYR A 546 -15.96 32.36 6.85
N ALA A 547 -14.76 32.94 6.95
CA ALA A 547 -14.32 33.66 8.14
C ALA A 547 -15.18 34.91 8.39
N GLU A 548 -15.52 35.66 7.35
CA GLU A 548 -16.41 36.83 7.45
C GLU A 548 -17.82 36.43 7.92
N ILE A 549 -18.36 35.32 7.42
CA ILE A 549 -19.68 34.81 7.82
C ILE A 549 -19.66 34.41 9.30
N ILE A 550 -18.59 33.77 9.77
CA ILE A 550 -18.41 33.43 11.19
C ILE A 550 -18.44 34.70 12.05
N GLN A 551 -17.68 35.74 11.66
CA GLN A 551 -17.63 36.99 12.41
C GLN A 551 -18.99 37.68 12.49
N ARG A 552 -19.75 37.74 11.38
CA ARG A 552 -21.11 38.30 11.37
C ARG A 552 -22.06 37.48 12.24
N ALA A 553 -22.02 36.15 12.12
CA ALA A 553 -22.83 35.26 12.94
C ALA A 553 -22.54 35.43 14.43
N PHE A 554 -21.27 35.55 14.82
CA PHE A 554 -20.86 35.77 16.21
C PHE A 554 -21.28 37.14 16.73
N ALA A 555 -21.26 38.18 15.90
CA ALA A 555 -21.75 39.51 16.28
C ALA A 555 -23.27 39.52 16.51
N VAL A 556 -24.05 39.02 15.54
CA VAL A 556 -25.53 38.98 15.59
C VAL A 556 -26.04 38.13 16.77
N ASN A 557 -25.28 37.12 17.18
CA ASN A 557 -25.65 36.22 18.28
C ASN A 557 -24.92 36.53 19.59
N GLN A 558 -24.19 37.65 19.69
CA GLN A 558 -23.42 38.07 20.88
C GLN A 558 -22.41 37.01 21.37
N THR A 559 -21.98 36.12 20.48
CA THR A 559 -21.11 34.97 20.79
C THR A 559 -19.70 35.41 21.18
N ASN A 560 -19.23 36.55 20.67
CA ASN A 560 -17.89 37.07 21.00
C ASN A 560 -17.72 37.33 22.49
N ASP A 561 -18.71 37.93 23.15
CA ASP A 561 -18.60 38.26 24.57
C ASP A 561 -18.75 37.02 25.45
N GLN A 562 -19.60 36.06 25.03
CA GLN A 562 -19.71 34.74 25.66
C GLN A 562 -18.38 33.97 25.60
N LEU A 563 -17.70 33.95 24.44
CA LEU A 563 -16.41 33.29 24.30
C LEU A 563 -15.31 33.98 25.11
N LYS A 564 -15.31 35.31 25.21
CA LYS A 564 -14.38 36.04 26.10
C LYS A 564 -14.55 35.63 27.55
N GLN A 565 -15.80 35.57 28.04
CA GLN A 565 -16.09 35.14 29.41
C GLN A 565 -15.67 33.69 29.65
N TYR A 566 -15.93 32.80 28.69
CA TYR A 566 -15.54 31.40 28.76
C TYR A 566 -14.01 31.22 28.84
N TYR A 567 -13.25 31.87 27.95
CA TYR A 567 -11.80 31.75 27.89
C TYR A 567 -11.03 32.60 28.92
N ALA A 568 -11.73 33.47 29.68
CA ALA A 568 -11.15 34.16 30.83
C ALA A 568 -10.62 33.19 31.90
N GLN A 569 -11.16 31.98 31.96
CA GLN A 569 -10.62 30.91 32.80
C GLN A 569 -9.55 30.13 32.04
N SER A 570 -8.32 30.12 32.55
CA SER A 570 -7.16 29.46 31.91
C SER A 570 -7.39 27.98 31.61
N VAL A 571 -8.13 27.27 32.47
CA VAL A 571 -8.50 25.85 32.27
C VAL A 571 -9.31 25.60 30.99
N ASN A 572 -10.02 26.61 30.49
CA ASN A 572 -10.81 26.52 29.27
C ASN A 572 -10.01 26.82 28.00
N GLN A 573 -8.81 27.42 28.12
CA GLN A 573 -7.96 27.77 26.96
C GLN A 573 -7.42 26.53 26.23
N GLN A 574 -7.42 25.37 26.89
CA GLN A 574 -7.08 24.06 26.31
C GLN A 574 -8.28 23.36 25.66
N THR A 575 -9.31 24.13 25.28
CA THR A 575 -10.51 23.61 24.63
C THR A 575 -10.86 24.40 23.37
N SER A 576 -11.67 23.79 22.52
CA SER A 576 -12.34 24.42 21.38
C SER A 576 -13.84 24.39 21.60
N VAL A 577 -14.50 25.50 21.27
CA VAL A 577 -15.96 25.63 21.27
C VAL A 577 -16.43 25.54 19.82
N LEU A 578 -17.27 24.56 19.54
CA LEU A 578 -17.77 24.28 18.20
C LEU A 578 -19.12 24.96 17.97
N PHE A 579 -19.31 25.49 16.77
CA PHE A 579 -20.56 26.11 16.34
C PHE A 579 -20.98 25.59 14.98
N GLU A 580 -22.28 25.38 14.77
CA GLU A 580 -22.89 25.31 13.44
C GLU A 580 -23.30 26.74 13.05
N ILE A 581 -22.67 27.25 12.00
CA ILE A 581 -22.99 28.57 11.44
C ILE A 581 -23.99 28.38 10.30
N ILE A 582 -25.07 29.14 10.34
CA ILE A 582 -26.14 29.11 9.34
C ILE A 582 -26.25 30.50 8.72
N ASP A 583 -26.05 30.57 7.41
CA ASP A 583 -26.30 31.77 6.60
C ASP A 583 -27.76 31.77 6.14
N VAL A 584 -28.63 32.39 6.95
CA VAL A 584 -30.08 32.47 6.71
C VAL A 584 -30.37 33.42 5.56
N GLN A 585 -29.61 34.50 5.45
CA GLN A 585 -29.74 35.50 4.40
C GLN A 585 -29.62 34.89 2.99
N ASN A 586 -28.56 34.10 2.76
CA ASN A 586 -28.30 33.50 1.45
C ASN A 586 -28.99 32.15 1.24
N ASN A 587 -29.60 31.57 2.29
CA ASN A 587 -30.32 30.30 2.24
C ASN A 587 -29.51 29.17 1.57
N GLU A 588 -28.21 29.08 1.86
CA GLU A 588 -27.31 28.13 1.18
C GLU A 588 -27.48 26.66 1.65
N HIS A 589 -28.26 26.43 2.70
CA HIS A 589 -28.41 25.14 3.38
C HIS A 589 -29.62 24.35 2.84
N ILE A 590 -29.91 23.17 3.39
CA ILE A 590 -31.03 22.31 2.96
C ILE A 590 -32.26 22.57 3.82
N VAL A 591 -32.07 22.79 5.12
CA VAL A 591 -33.14 23.11 6.07
C VAL A 591 -33.39 24.61 6.02
N ASP A 592 -34.66 25.01 6.03
CA ASP A 592 -35.07 26.41 6.05
C ASP A 592 -35.05 26.95 7.48
N TYR A 593 -34.30 28.04 7.70
CA TYR A 593 -34.17 28.72 8.99
C TYR A 593 -34.70 30.16 8.95
N SER A 594 -35.43 30.53 7.89
CA SER A 594 -35.93 31.89 7.68
C SER A 594 -36.93 32.37 8.74
N THR A 595 -37.55 31.46 9.48
CA THR A 595 -38.44 31.76 10.61
C THR A 595 -37.70 32.24 11.87
N SER A 596 -36.37 32.16 11.91
CA SER A 596 -35.56 32.58 13.07
C SER A 596 -35.51 34.09 13.32
N GLY A 597 -35.88 34.91 12.32
CA GLY A 597 -35.81 36.37 12.41
C GLY A 597 -34.40 36.96 12.42
N LYS A 598 -33.36 36.16 12.17
CA LYS A 598 -31.96 36.60 12.11
C LYS A 598 -31.35 36.27 10.75
N ASP A 599 -30.46 37.14 10.26
CA ASP A 599 -29.70 36.92 9.02
C ASP A 599 -28.64 35.81 9.15
N TYR A 600 -28.12 35.63 10.37
CA TYR A 600 -27.11 34.61 10.67
C TYR A 600 -27.39 33.98 12.04
N LEU A 601 -27.16 32.66 12.11
CA LEU A 601 -27.19 31.92 13.38
C LEU A 601 -25.82 31.33 13.67
N ALA A 602 -25.38 31.45 14.93
CA ALA A 602 -24.24 30.73 15.48
C ALA A 602 -24.75 29.79 16.58
N ILE A 603 -25.02 28.54 16.21
CA ILE A 603 -25.57 27.54 17.13
C ILE A 603 -24.39 26.79 17.76
N PRO A 604 -24.17 26.87 19.08
CA PRO A 604 -23.12 26.08 19.71
C PRO A 604 -23.39 24.59 19.51
N LEU A 605 -22.36 23.74 19.54
CA LEU A 605 -22.47 22.29 19.29
C LEU A 605 -21.81 21.44 20.37
N ALA A 606 -20.56 21.76 20.72
CA ALA A 606 -19.79 21.03 21.73
C ALA A 606 -18.59 21.83 22.21
N ILE A 607 -18.10 21.50 23.41
CA ILE A 607 -16.76 21.84 23.89
C ILE A 607 -15.87 20.61 23.72
N ILE A 608 -14.68 20.77 23.14
CA ILE A 608 -13.75 19.68 22.87
C ILE A 608 -12.38 20.01 23.42
N ASN A 609 -11.71 19.05 24.06
CA ASN A 609 -10.31 19.22 24.45
C ASN A 609 -9.39 19.37 23.23
N ASN A 610 -8.40 20.25 23.32
CA ASN A 610 -7.34 20.39 22.33
C ASN A 610 -6.23 19.34 22.53
N ASP A 611 -6.61 18.07 22.55
CA ASP A 611 -5.70 16.92 22.71
C ASP A 611 -5.95 15.87 21.61
N GLU A 612 -5.11 14.84 21.49
CA GLU A 612 -5.28 13.77 20.47
C GLU A 612 -6.61 13.01 20.63
N LYS A 613 -7.12 12.91 21.86
CA LYS A 613 -8.36 12.19 22.15
C LYS A 613 -9.59 12.94 21.66
N GLY A 614 -9.55 14.27 21.65
CA GLY A 614 -10.64 15.15 21.24
C GLY A 614 -11.91 14.90 22.04
N ARG A 615 -11.78 14.71 23.35
CA ARG A 615 -12.92 14.37 24.21
C ARG A 615 -13.92 15.53 24.24
N VAL A 616 -15.20 15.22 24.00
CA VAL A 616 -16.31 16.16 24.24
C VAL A 616 -16.50 16.36 25.74
N ARG A 617 -16.54 17.61 26.18
CA ARG A 617 -16.64 18.04 27.58
C ARG A 617 -18.07 18.37 27.97
N LEU A 618 -18.87 17.31 28.15
CA LEU A 618 -20.27 17.43 28.60
C LEU A 618 -20.37 18.16 29.95
N ASP A 619 -19.41 17.95 30.85
CA ASP A 619 -19.30 18.64 32.14
C ASP A 619 -19.19 20.16 31.98
N ARG A 620 -18.43 20.63 30.99
CA ARG A 620 -18.28 22.06 30.69
C ARG A 620 -19.51 22.61 29.97
N MET A 621 -20.13 21.80 29.11
CA MET A 621 -21.39 22.19 28.48
C MET A 621 -22.49 22.43 29.51
N ASP A 622 -22.56 21.60 30.56
CA ASP A 622 -23.51 21.78 31.65
C ASP A 622 -23.13 23.00 32.53
N GLN A 623 -21.84 23.20 32.84
CA GLN A 623 -21.36 24.32 33.64
C GLN A 623 -21.64 25.70 33.00
N TYR A 624 -21.51 25.80 31.68
CA TYR A 624 -21.65 27.07 30.94
C TYR A 624 -22.99 27.18 30.24
N SER A 625 -24.06 26.59 30.78
CA SER A 625 -25.35 26.42 30.09
C SER A 625 -25.92 27.69 29.45
N GLU A 626 -25.61 28.89 29.97
CA GLU A 626 -25.97 30.18 29.36
C GLU A 626 -25.38 30.37 27.95
N LEU A 627 -24.10 29.99 27.76
CA LEU A 627 -23.43 29.95 26.45
C LEU A 627 -24.10 28.93 25.50
N TRP A 628 -24.76 27.92 26.07
CA TRP A 628 -25.40 26.81 25.35
C TRP A 628 -26.93 26.95 25.25
N SER A 629 -27.51 28.03 25.78
CA SER A 629 -28.97 28.21 25.84
C SER A 629 -29.65 28.17 24.47
N SER A 630 -28.91 28.52 23.41
CA SER A 630 -29.35 28.48 22.01
C SER A 630 -29.27 27.10 21.34
N LEU A 631 -28.61 26.11 21.96
CA LEU A 631 -28.48 24.74 21.43
C LEU A 631 -29.80 23.95 21.52
N GLY A 632 -30.75 24.44 22.32
CA GLY A 632 -32.00 23.75 22.64
C GLY A 632 -31.83 22.69 23.73
N THR A 633 -32.95 22.12 24.15
CA THR A 633 -32.99 21.00 25.10
C THR A 633 -32.46 19.72 24.45
N TYR A 634 -31.65 18.94 25.16
CA TYR A 634 -31.26 17.58 24.75
C TYR A 634 -32.11 16.53 25.45
N HIS A 635 -32.25 15.36 24.83
CA HIS A 635 -32.86 14.20 25.47
C HIS A 635 -31.78 13.24 25.98
N VAL A 636 -32.07 12.53 27.08
CA VAL A 636 -31.19 11.48 27.62
C VAL A 636 -31.90 10.16 27.49
N ALA A 637 -31.31 9.23 26.75
CA ALA A 637 -31.75 7.84 26.70
C ALA A 637 -30.80 6.96 27.52
N ASN A 638 -31.34 6.10 28.37
CA ASN A 638 -30.57 5.20 29.23
C ASN A 638 -30.42 3.80 28.63
N ASN A 639 -31.16 3.49 27.57
CA ASN A 639 -31.12 2.22 26.86
C ASN A 639 -31.52 2.39 25.39
N LEU A 640 -31.35 1.31 24.63
CA LEU A 640 -31.62 1.28 23.19
C LEU A 640 -33.09 1.56 22.85
N THR A 641 -34.02 1.05 23.65
CA THR A 641 -35.46 1.26 23.45
C THR A 641 -35.81 2.74 23.57
N GLU A 642 -35.43 3.39 24.67
CA GLU A 642 -35.62 4.84 24.86
C GLU A 642 -35.02 5.66 23.71
N LEU A 643 -33.80 5.31 23.28
CA LEU A 643 -33.12 6.01 22.19
C LEU A 643 -33.89 5.90 20.87
N THR A 644 -34.27 4.67 20.48
CA THR A 644 -34.99 4.43 19.23
C THR A 644 -36.39 5.04 19.24
N THR A 645 -37.10 4.96 20.35
CA THR A 645 -38.41 5.59 20.54
C THR A 645 -38.32 7.11 20.41
N TYR A 646 -37.34 7.75 21.06
CA TYR A 646 -37.17 9.19 20.97
C TYR A 646 -36.84 9.65 19.54
N ILE A 647 -35.93 8.96 18.85
CA ILE A 647 -35.56 9.30 17.46
C ILE A 647 -36.80 9.24 16.55
N GLU A 648 -37.66 8.25 16.73
CA GLU A 648 -38.87 8.12 15.92
C GLU A 648 -39.89 9.22 16.24
N GLN A 649 -40.07 9.55 17.53
CA GLN A 649 -40.93 10.66 17.95
C GLN A 649 -40.44 12.01 17.43
N ASP A 650 -39.13 12.29 17.55
CA ASP A 650 -38.53 13.52 17.03
C ASP A 650 -38.64 13.60 15.51
N ARG A 651 -38.45 12.48 14.80
CA ARG A 651 -38.66 12.40 13.35
C ARG A 651 -40.09 12.73 12.94
N GLN A 652 -41.09 12.30 13.71
CA GLN A 652 -42.49 12.58 13.42
C GLN A 652 -42.87 14.03 13.74
N ALA A 653 -42.35 14.59 14.84
CA ALA A 653 -42.58 15.97 15.24
C ALA A 653 -41.83 16.98 14.34
N ASN A 654 -40.62 16.62 13.90
CA ASN A 654 -39.70 17.49 13.18
C ASN A 654 -39.24 16.88 11.84
N PRO A 655 -40.18 16.52 10.92
CA PRO A 655 -39.86 15.71 9.73
C PRO A 655 -38.94 16.42 8.73
N HIS A 656 -38.93 17.77 8.72
CA HIS A 656 -38.15 18.57 7.77
C HIS A 656 -36.73 18.91 8.26
N GLU A 657 -36.35 18.47 9.46
CA GLU A 657 -35.02 18.67 10.01
C GLU A 657 -33.97 17.75 9.37
N GLU A 658 -32.68 18.06 9.58
CA GLU A 658 -31.61 17.18 9.11
C GLU A 658 -31.61 15.84 9.86
N GLY A 659 -31.93 15.86 11.15
CA GLY A 659 -32.00 14.69 12.03
C GLY A 659 -31.37 14.96 13.39
N VAL A 660 -30.70 13.98 13.97
CA VAL A 660 -30.10 14.06 15.32
C VAL A 660 -28.63 13.61 15.35
N VAL A 661 -27.90 14.09 16.35
CA VAL A 661 -26.57 13.63 16.75
C VAL A 661 -26.68 12.99 18.13
N ILE A 662 -26.08 11.81 18.26
CA ILE A 662 -26.10 11.01 19.49
C ILE A 662 -24.70 11.00 20.09
N TYR A 663 -24.59 11.39 21.35
CA TYR A 663 -23.38 11.40 22.16
C TYR A 663 -23.51 10.25 23.17
N GLY A 664 -23.08 9.05 22.77
CA GLY A 664 -23.02 7.91 23.68
C GLY A 664 -21.66 7.77 24.35
N GLN A 665 -21.57 6.86 25.31
CA GLN A 665 -20.35 6.61 26.08
C GLN A 665 -19.21 6.03 25.24
N ASN A 666 -19.54 5.19 24.26
CA ASN A 666 -18.54 4.49 23.44
C ASN A 666 -18.24 5.27 22.17
N MET A 667 -19.26 5.83 21.52
CA MET A 667 -19.10 6.54 20.25
C MET A 667 -20.18 7.59 19.99
N MET A 668 -19.90 8.45 19.02
CA MET A 668 -20.86 9.39 18.47
C MET A 668 -21.45 8.86 17.17
N LEU A 669 -22.75 9.05 16.99
CA LEU A 669 -23.47 8.69 15.76
C LEU A 669 -24.36 9.84 15.31
N LYS A 670 -24.81 9.77 14.05
CA LYS A 670 -25.88 10.63 13.55
C LYS A 670 -26.92 9.82 12.82
N VAL A 671 -28.15 10.28 12.95
CA VAL A 671 -29.30 9.78 12.18
C VAL A 671 -29.80 10.95 11.34
N LYS A 672 -29.89 10.73 10.02
CA LYS A 672 -30.45 11.72 9.11
C LYS A 672 -31.85 11.33 8.70
N TYR A 673 -32.77 12.27 8.70
CA TYR A 673 -34.16 12.00 8.37
C TYR A 673 -34.40 11.83 6.87
N PRO A 674 -35.43 11.05 6.48
CA PRO A 674 -35.72 10.75 5.08
C PRO A 674 -35.91 12.00 4.21
N TYR A 675 -36.64 13.00 4.70
CA TYR A 675 -36.85 14.27 4.02
C TYR A 675 -35.52 14.93 3.63
N TYR A 676 -34.63 15.11 4.60
CA TYR A 676 -33.34 15.73 4.38
C TYR A 676 -32.49 14.96 3.36
N LEU A 677 -32.48 13.62 3.45
CA LEU A 677 -31.75 12.77 2.51
C LEU A 677 -32.27 12.93 1.07
N LYS A 678 -33.59 13.01 0.90
CA LYS A 678 -34.28 13.27 -0.37
C LYS A 678 -33.97 14.68 -0.90
N ALA A 679 -34.08 15.72 -0.07
CA ALA A 679 -33.76 17.10 -0.44
C ALA A 679 -32.27 17.26 -0.83
N ARG A 680 -31.36 16.61 -0.11
CA ARG A 680 -29.92 16.56 -0.45
C ARG A 680 -29.67 15.89 -1.79
N GLU A 681 -30.37 14.80 -2.09
CA GLU A 681 -30.27 14.10 -3.37
C GLU A 681 -30.75 15.01 -4.51
N LEU A 682 -31.88 15.72 -4.33
CA LEU A 682 -32.38 16.71 -5.27
C LEU A 682 -31.35 17.82 -5.53
N ARG A 683 -30.84 18.45 -4.47
CA ARG A 683 -29.82 19.52 -4.55
C ARG A 683 -28.59 19.05 -5.34
N THR A 684 -28.15 17.82 -5.10
CA THR A 684 -27.01 17.23 -5.81
C THR A 684 -27.34 17.06 -7.29
N ALA A 685 -28.52 16.54 -7.62
CA ALA A 685 -28.95 16.34 -9.00
C ALA A 685 -29.07 17.66 -9.79
N LEU A 686 -29.59 18.72 -9.17
CA LEU A 686 -29.71 20.05 -9.81
C LEU A 686 -28.36 20.71 -10.12
N LYS A 687 -27.30 20.38 -9.36
CA LYS A 687 -25.93 20.87 -9.61
C LYS A 687 -25.20 20.09 -10.72
N MET A 688 -25.69 18.92 -11.12
CA MET A 688 -25.01 18.09 -12.12
C MET A 688 -25.32 18.56 -13.54
N LYS A 689 -24.28 18.69 -14.38
CA LYS A 689 -24.43 18.97 -15.82
C LYS A 689 -25.05 17.81 -16.61
N LYS A 690 -24.97 16.58 -16.10
CA LYS A 690 -25.48 15.35 -16.74
C LYS A 690 -26.62 14.77 -15.92
N LYS A 691 -27.59 14.15 -16.61
CA LYS A 691 -28.76 13.50 -15.99
C LYS A 691 -28.31 12.39 -15.03
N ARG A 692 -28.77 12.47 -13.77
CA ARG A 692 -28.54 11.45 -12.75
C ARG A 692 -29.30 10.16 -13.10
N LYS A 693 -28.60 9.02 -13.10
CA LYS A 693 -29.18 7.71 -13.45
C LYS A 693 -29.73 6.93 -12.24
N HIS A 694 -29.15 7.13 -11.05
CA HIS A 694 -29.47 6.36 -9.84
C HIS A 694 -30.03 7.28 -8.75
N TRP A 695 -31.14 6.88 -8.13
CA TRP A 695 -31.85 7.61 -7.08
C TRP A 695 -32.01 6.71 -5.87
N VAL A 696 -31.42 7.09 -4.74
CA VAL A 696 -31.37 6.27 -3.52
C VAL A 696 -32.45 6.72 -2.53
N TYR A 697 -32.75 8.01 -2.49
CA TYR A 697 -33.64 8.61 -1.48
C TYR A 697 -34.96 9.10 -2.08
N GLY A 698 -35.29 8.67 -3.30
CA GLY A 698 -36.59 8.93 -3.93
C GLY A 698 -36.78 10.35 -4.47
N ALA A 699 -35.72 11.13 -4.71
CA ALA A 699 -35.84 12.50 -5.21
C ALA A 699 -36.15 12.62 -6.72
N LYS A 700 -36.41 11.50 -7.40
CA LYS A 700 -36.61 11.44 -8.87
C LYS A 700 -37.83 12.23 -9.32
N GLU A 701 -38.96 12.09 -8.63
CA GLU A 701 -40.20 12.79 -8.99
C GLU A 701 -40.10 14.29 -8.68
N TRP A 702 -39.47 14.65 -7.56
CA TRP A 702 -39.12 16.05 -7.26
C TRP A 702 -38.27 16.67 -8.36
N TYR A 703 -37.24 15.97 -8.83
CA TYR A 703 -36.39 16.46 -9.91
C TYR A 703 -37.16 16.62 -11.23
N LYS A 704 -38.04 15.69 -11.59
CA LYS A 704 -38.88 15.81 -12.79
C LYS A 704 -39.81 17.02 -12.70
N ALA A 705 -40.45 17.23 -11.55
CA ALA A 705 -41.32 18.39 -11.32
C ALA A 705 -40.54 19.70 -11.48
N VAL A 706 -39.32 19.79 -10.93
CA VAL A 706 -38.45 20.95 -11.16
C VAL A 706 -38.11 21.14 -12.63
N LYS A 707 -37.75 20.06 -13.36
CA LYS A 707 -37.44 20.17 -14.80
C LYS A 707 -38.64 20.55 -15.67
N GLN A 708 -39.84 20.17 -15.26
CA GLN A 708 -41.07 20.62 -15.91
C GLN A 708 -41.30 22.13 -15.67
N LEU A 709 -41.13 22.59 -14.43
CA LEU A 709 -41.21 24.02 -14.10
C LEU A 709 -40.15 24.85 -14.83
N GLU A 710 -38.92 24.37 -14.96
CA GLU A 710 -37.88 25.03 -15.75
C GLU A 710 -38.28 25.19 -17.23
N LYS A 711 -38.97 24.18 -17.79
CA LYS A 711 -39.47 24.21 -19.16
C LYS A 711 -40.61 25.23 -19.32
N GLU A 712 -41.47 25.34 -18.32
CA GLU A 712 -42.59 26.29 -18.29
C GLU A 712 -42.12 27.74 -18.10
N GLN A 713 -41.10 27.96 -17.26
CA GLN A 713 -40.56 29.29 -16.95
C GLN A 713 -39.46 29.74 -17.93
N GLY A 714 -38.91 28.84 -18.75
CA GLY A 714 -37.82 29.13 -19.68
C GLY A 714 -36.47 29.42 -18.99
N ALA A 715 -36.32 29.11 -17.70
CA ALA A 715 -35.13 29.41 -16.91
C ALA A 715 -34.77 28.26 -15.95
N PRO A 716 -33.47 28.04 -15.66
CA PRO A 716 -33.05 27.02 -14.71
C PRO A 716 -33.41 27.41 -13.28
N ILE A 717 -33.91 26.46 -12.50
CA ILE A 717 -34.32 26.67 -11.11
C ILE A 717 -33.17 26.21 -10.20
N SER A 718 -32.66 27.15 -9.41
CA SER A 718 -31.64 26.84 -8.40
C SER A 718 -32.27 26.24 -7.14
N PHE A 719 -31.53 25.37 -6.47
CA PHE A 719 -31.98 24.80 -5.20
C PHE A 719 -31.97 25.89 -4.11
N ASN A 720 -33.08 26.00 -3.39
CA ASN A 720 -33.19 26.71 -2.11
C ASN A 720 -33.97 25.82 -1.10
N PRO A 721 -33.91 26.10 0.21
CA PRO A 721 -34.59 25.31 1.25
C PRO A 721 -36.11 25.22 1.13
N LYS A 722 -36.78 26.22 0.51
CA LYS A 722 -38.24 26.26 0.35
C LYS A 722 -38.72 25.36 -0.78
N LEU A 723 -37.92 25.20 -1.83
CA LEU A 723 -38.24 24.36 -2.99
C LEU A 723 -38.66 22.93 -2.62
N PRO A 724 -37.88 22.14 -1.84
CA PRO A 724 -38.31 20.78 -1.46
C PRO A 724 -39.59 20.77 -0.61
N LEU A 725 -39.84 21.78 0.23
CA LEU A 725 -41.10 21.89 1.00
C LEU A 725 -42.30 22.10 0.08
N GLU A 726 -42.17 22.95 -0.95
CA GLU A 726 -43.21 23.17 -1.95
C GLU A 726 -43.48 21.92 -2.80
N LEU A 727 -42.41 21.20 -3.18
CA LEU A 727 -42.52 19.96 -3.96
C LEU A 727 -43.19 18.84 -3.15
N GLU A 728 -42.91 18.76 -1.85
CA GLU A 728 -43.57 17.79 -0.98
C GLU A 728 -45.08 18.06 -0.89
N LYS A 729 -45.48 19.32 -0.67
CA LYS A 729 -46.90 19.74 -0.61
C LYS A 729 -47.67 19.60 -1.94
N LYS A 730 -46.97 19.57 -3.08
CA LYS A 730 -47.61 19.43 -4.40
C LYS A 730 -47.78 17.98 -4.84
N LEU A 731 -46.97 17.08 -4.31
CA LEU A 731 -46.89 15.67 -4.73
C LEU A 731 -47.47 14.69 -3.70
N HIS A 732 -47.80 15.21 -2.51
CA HIS A 732 -48.60 14.58 -1.47
C HIS A 732 -49.85 15.44 -1.25
#